data_AF-A0A1I7RP02-F1
#
_entry.id   AF-A0A1I7RP02-F1
#
_cell.length_a   1.000
_cell.length_b   1.000
_cell.length_c   1.000
_cell.angle_alpha   90.00
_cell.angle_beta   90.00
_cell.angle_gamma   90.00
#
_symmetry.space_group_name_H-M   'P 1'
#
loop_
_entity.id
_entity.type
_entity.pdbx_description
1 polymer ?
#
loop_
_entity_poly.entity_id
_entity_poly.type
_entity_poly.pdbx_seq_one_letter_code
_entity_poly.pdbx_strand_id
1 'polypeptide(L)'
;MAHSDDESEAVRDKFTVNSTSPEDSSGTHNIQIDVCDDPRGPTELSLSPSLSSYLRNTDPSPPTSPYDEPNQPKPPSHQKGRRFTNYWDNHILINANQNSLDRPPVVENYRNSIDIGSTRPTLTQLMAGDTIEALDEFEKNAQKQVDDALNFTETTSKASKTENFVSSVLKGPQGRKYAAPPGPTPPPGQKPRQGPQKFGWIIGVLVRCIQSIFGVILYIRVAWVAGQAGIVMGNGIVILASVVTTITALSTCAICTNGDVKGGGAYFLISRSLGPEFGGSIGLIFSLANAVGAAMYIVGFAETMRDLLKEYGIQFIDGGLNDVRLMGLLAALILITIVFIGTGFESKMQVVLLGVQFMAIGDYFIGTFLPPSEDLRLRGLTGYSVDTIKDNFWPVFRDGYGFFQTFSIYFPAATGIMAGANISGDLANPQKAIPRGTLLSIAFTTVIYMLLVFCTGATVVRDADGVHVPVLLTAVANQTLAQENGLFAPKRPWAAYFEPQCAQNSTCPYGLMNYFQIIEMGSLWGPLITAGILTSSLSSALASLVGAPKVFQAVCNDKLFPYIKYFAKTFGKDEEPRRAYALTFIICCLIIGIGDLNLIAPIISNFFLCSYALVNYACFDCSMAKTPGFRPAFKYYNKWVSLVGAILCISVMFVMNWFTALLTFFFFALLFLYMHHRKPEVNWGSTLQAHNYRNALQSVTKLERTDEHVKNYRPQILLLTGNPASRPSLIDFFSNITKDSCLLTCGYVVPCEKSEIVTQLNKKFAIEIRAWFKKRHIKAFYTATANKSLKNGAANMMQTVGLGKLRPNILAMGFKQDWLENPEKLKEMNEYYNIIQEAFENQMGLLLLRSDELGFDFETMMSQIGAVKNRSQDDRKNAANTTTTSDDGYNPFSESMTKYPKMGDQETCLDYDKFELSLNVNALQKRPHSRMTTKQRQVAFSLARFKDKIKKGVIDVWWLYDDGGLALLIPYLLTQPKSYLENAKLRVFSISTSHDIKQEQKSMAELLAKFRINVANLTIINDHERPPSQETVRNFLHSIRPFYGEGEGMINDSELELQKERTIRQLRVAELLREHSSEADLVVVSMPIPRKGIKSGALYLSWLELMTKDMPPTLFVRGNQQSVLTFYS
;
A
#
# COMPACT_ATOMS: atom_id res chain seq x y z
N MET A 1 9.01 -3.58 59.13
CA MET A 1 7.61 -4.00 59.30
C MET A 1 7.40 -5.20 58.37
N ALA A 2 7.23 -6.42 58.86
CA ALA A 2 7.26 -6.88 60.26
C ALA A 2 7.85 -8.31 60.36
N HIS A 3 7.93 -8.81 61.60
CA HIS A 3 8.02 -10.22 62.04
C HIS A 3 7.46 -11.28 61.05
N SER A 4 7.94 -12.53 61.01
CA SER A 4 8.97 -13.26 61.79
C SER A 4 9.38 -14.53 60.97
N ASP A 5 10.02 -15.63 61.40
CA ASP A 5 10.34 -16.29 62.70
C ASP A 5 11.68 -17.08 62.62
N ASP A 6 12.08 -17.73 63.72
CA ASP A 6 13.19 -18.70 63.87
C ASP A 6 12.86 -20.08 63.21
N GLU A 7 13.62 -21.19 63.27
CA GLU A 7 14.78 -21.55 64.11
C GLU A 7 15.71 -22.60 63.41
N SER A 8 16.85 -22.88 64.06
CA SER A 8 17.94 -23.76 63.62
C SER A 8 17.71 -25.27 63.84
N GLU A 9 18.37 -26.10 63.04
CA GLU A 9 18.93 -27.40 63.49
C GLU A 9 20.24 -27.67 62.72
N ALA A 10 20.95 -28.74 63.05
CA ALA A 10 22.40 -28.85 62.90
C ALA A 10 22.85 -30.29 62.54
N VAL A 11 24.14 -30.60 62.80
CA VAL A 11 24.75 -31.96 62.81
C VAL A 11 24.82 -32.63 61.40
N ARG A 12 25.98 -32.89 60.80
CA ARG A 12 26.97 -34.00 61.04
C ARG A 12 26.34 -35.42 60.93
N ASP A 13 27.06 -36.47 60.51
CA ASP A 13 28.49 -36.61 60.24
C ASP A 13 28.78 -37.58 59.08
N LYS A 14 30.06 -37.89 58.83
CA LYS A 14 30.57 -38.85 57.83
C LYS A 14 30.13 -40.29 58.12
N PHE A 15 30.13 -41.14 57.09
CA PHE A 15 30.79 -42.45 57.18
C PHE A 15 31.33 -42.90 55.81
N THR A 16 32.24 -43.87 55.81
CA THR A 16 33.14 -44.22 54.69
C THR A 16 33.31 -45.73 54.51
N VAL A 17 33.61 -46.13 53.26
CA VAL A 17 34.40 -47.34 52.89
C VAL A 17 33.76 -48.71 53.19
N ASN A 18 33.49 -49.50 52.13
CA ASN A 18 34.37 -50.63 51.82
C ASN A 18 34.26 -51.15 50.37
N SER A 19 35.20 -52.01 49.99
CA SER A 19 35.42 -52.56 48.64
C SER A 19 35.38 -54.10 48.62
N THR A 20 35.03 -54.72 47.47
CA THR A 20 35.66 -55.96 46.96
C THR A 20 35.29 -56.25 45.48
N SER A 21 36.10 -57.10 44.82
CA SER A 21 35.93 -57.66 43.46
C SER A 21 35.06 -58.96 43.46
N PRO A 22 34.71 -59.56 42.29
CA PRO A 22 35.59 -60.36 41.40
C PRO A 22 35.68 -59.77 39.95
N GLU A 23 36.50 -60.17 38.96
CA GLU A 23 36.88 -61.50 38.38
C GLU A 23 35.70 -62.19 37.61
N ASP A 24 35.85 -62.78 36.41
CA ASP A 24 37.01 -62.95 35.51
C ASP A 24 36.62 -63.26 34.01
N SER A 25 37.60 -63.12 33.10
CA SER A 25 37.85 -63.91 31.86
C SER A 25 37.10 -63.71 30.51
N SER A 26 37.90 -63.84 29.43
CA SER A 26 37.57 -64.08 27.98
C SER A 26 36.90 -62.97 27.14
N GLY A 27 37.35 -62.66 25.91
CA GLY A 27 38.62 -63.01 25.24
C GLY A 27 38.70 -62.73 23.72
N THR A 28 39.75 -62.01 23.27
CA THR A 28 40.32 -61.92 21.88
C THR A 28 39.40 -61.43 20.72
N HIS A 29 39.86 -60.68 19.71
CA HIS A 29 41.20 -60.55 19.11
C HIS A 29 41.64 -59.09 18.82
N ASN A 30 42.95 -58.85 18.87
CA ASN A 30 43.61 -57.66 18.31
C ASN A 30 43.90 -57.83 16.81
N ILE A 31 44.05 -56.71 16.08
CA ILE A 31 45.28 -56.44 15.32
C ILE A 31 45.77 -55.02 15.68
N GLN A 32 47.08 -54.84 15.67
CA GLN A 32 47.84 -53.74 16.26
C GLN A 32 48.44 -52.85 15.17
N ILE A 33 48.70 -51.57 15.46
CA ILE A 33 49.60 -50.71 14.66
C ILE A 33 50.66 -50.22 15.64
N ASP A 34 51.92 -50.57 15.37
CA ASP A 34 53.02 -50.35 16.31
C ASP A 34 53.55 -48.91 16.27
N VAL A 35 54.08 -48.50 17.42
CA VAL A 35 54.90 -47.30 17.58
C VAL A 35 56.38 -47.73 17.55
N CYS A 36 57.22 -46.97 16.85
CA CYS A 36 58.67 -47.10 16.94
C CYS A 36 59.30 -45.72 17.16
N ASP A 37 59.95 -45.55 18.31
CA ASP A 37 60.89 -44.47 18.56
C ASP A 37 62.24 -44.79 17.92
N ASP A 38 62.87 -43.81 17.28
CA ASP A 38 64.32 -43.79 17.00
C ASP A 38 64.84 -42.34 17.03
N PRO A 39 65.75 -41.96 17.95
CA PRO A 39 66.10 -40.56 18.18
C PRO A 39 67.22 -40.06 17.26
N ARG A 40 66.86 -39.26 16.25
CA ARG A 40 67.83 -38.51 15.42
C ARG A 40 67.42 -37.05 15.29
N GLY A 41 68.40 -36.16 15.31
CA GLY A 41 68.18 -34.70 15.32
C GLY A 41 67.52 -34.16 14.04
N PRO A 42 66.95 -32.95 14.08
CA PRO A 42 66.21 -32.39 12.96
C PRO A 42 67.13 -32.11 11.77
N THR A 43 66.97 -32.89 10.69
CA THR A 43 67.56 -32.59 9.39
C THR A 43 66.88 -31.38 8.77
N GLU A 44 67.66 -30.38 8.39
CA GLU A 44 67.16 -29.23 7.60
C GLU A 44 66.68 -29.73 6.23
N LEU A 45 65.37 -29.65 5.95
CA LEU A 45 64.88 -29.78 4.58
C LEU A 45 65.26 -28.52 3.81
N SER A 46 66.02 -28.69 2.74
CA SER A 46 66.52 -27.60 1.91
C SER A 46 65.41 -26.78 1.28
N LEU A 47 65.48 -25.46 1.46
CA LEU A 47 64.70 -24.50 0.68
C LEU A 47 65.10 -24.55 -0.79
N SER A 48 64.18 -24.22 -1.69
CA SER A 48 64.52 -24.00 -3.09
C SER A 48 65.52 -22.82 -3.23
N PRO A 49 66.38 -22.83 -4.26
CA PRO A 49 67.37 -21.76 -4.44
C PRO A 49 66.76 -20.35 -4.45
N SER A 50 65.59 -20.17 -5.07
CA SER A 50 64.92 -18.86 -5.15
C SER A 50 64.47 -18.33 -3.79
N LEU A 51 63.73 -19.10 -2.98
CA LEU A 51 63.35 -18.68 -1.62
C LEU A 51 64.58 -18.40 -0.73
N SER A 52 65.69 -19.14 -0.92
CA SER A 52 66.93 -18.93 -0.16
C SER A 52 67.63 -17.59 -0.46
N SER A 53 67.38 -17.00 -1.63
CA SER A 53 67.89 -15.68 -2.03
C SER A 53 67.10 -14.53 -1.38
N TYR A 54 65.82 -14.76 -1.08
CA TYR A 54 64.91 -13.75 -0.55
C TYR A 54 65.24 -13.29 0.88
N LEU A 55 66.12 -14.02 1.58
CA LEU A 55 66.58 -13.76 2.95
C LEU A 55 68.01 -13.21 3.02
N ARG A 56 68.71 -13.03 1.90
CA ARG A 56 70.09 -12.52 1.85
C ARG A 56 70.23 -11.28 0.97
N ASN A 57 70.08 -10.11 1.61
CA ASN A 57 70.91 -8.89 1.44
C ASN A 57 70.21 -7.69 2.12
N THR A 58 70.74 -7.23 3.26
CA THR A 58 70.32 -5.97 3.92
C THR A 58 71.52 -5.32 4.60
N ASP A 59 72.36 -4.62 3.83
CA ASP A 59 73.37 -3.68 4.33
C ASP A 59 73.28 -2.37 3.52
N PRO A 60 73.22 -1.19 4.17
CA PRO A 60 73.08 0.08 3.48
C PRO A 60 74.44 0.74 3.18
N SER A 61 74.58 1.32 1.98
CA SER A 61 75.63 2.29 1.68
C SER A 61 75.08 3.42 0.78
N PRO A 62 75.44 4.70 1.02
CA PRO A 62 74.84 5.83 0.32
C PRO A 62 75.57 6.18 -0.99
N PRO A 63 74.85 6.62 -2.04
CA PRO A 63 75.47 7.11 -3.26
C PRO A 63 75.93 8.57 -3.10
N THR A 64 77.20 8.85 -3.44
CA THR A 64 77.70 10.20 -3.72
C THR A 64 77.88 10.38 -5.23
N SER A 65 77.61 11.59 -5.73
CA SER A 65 77.72 11.93 -7.15
C SER A 65 78.27 13.36 -7.31
N PRO A 66 79.20 13.60 -8.26
CA PRO A 66 79.59 14.96 -8.63
C PRO A 66 79.61 15.25 -10.16
N TYR A 67 79.08 16.43 -10.51
CA TYR A 67 79.31 17.26 -11.72
C TYR A 67 78.78 16.84 -13.13
N ASP A 68 77.75 17.57 -13.58
CA ASP A 68 77.80 18.62 -14.64
C ASP A 68 78.55 18.30 -15.96
N GLU A 69 77.85 18.09 -17.08
CA GLU A 69 77.33 19.07 -18.09
C GLU A 69 78.29 19.18 -19.32
N PRO A 70 77.85 19.59 -20.55
CA PRO A 70 77.07 20.80 -20.83
C PRO A 70 75.87 20.66 -21.83
N ASN A 71 75.31 21.82 -22.18
CA ASN A 71 73.98 22.08 -22.73
C ASN A 71 73.76 22.00 -24.27
N GLN A 72 72.51 21.65 -24.65
CA GLN A 72 71.71 22.21 -25.78
C GLN A 72 72.06 21.86 -27.26
N PRO A 73 71.15 22.07 -28.26
CA PRO A 73 69.95 22.95 -28.27
C PRO A 73 68.59 22.38 -28.75
N LYS A 74 67.59 23.26 -28.71
CA LYS A 74 66.22 23.24 -29.29
C LYS A 74 65.99 24.58 -30.03
N PRO A 75 64.92 24.81 -30.81
CA PRO A 75 63.90 23.90 -31.38
C PRO A 75 63.93 23.99 -32.94
N PRO A 76 62.85 23.75 -33.71
CA PRO A 76 61.74 24.71 -33.81
C PRO A 76 60.33 24.08 -33.86
N SER A 77 59.30 24.92 -33.69
CA SER A 77 57.90 24.62 -33.99
C SER A 77 57.50 25.23 -35.34
N HIS A 78 56.58 24.62 -36.09
CA HIS A 78 55.82 25.33 -37.15
C HIS A 78 54.45 24.71 -37.44
N GLN A 79 53.51 25.52 -37.95
CA GLN A 79 52.12 25.14 -38.25
C GLN A 79 51.83 25.00 -39.76
N LYS A 80 50.91 24.07 -40.09
CA LYS A 80 49.85 24.15 -41.15
C LYS A 80 50.22 24.48 -42.62
N GLY A 81 50.07 23.46 -43.48
CA GLY A 81 49.52 23.54 -44.85
C GLY A 81 48.83 22.19 -45.16
N ARG A 82 47.57 22.08 -45.63
CA ARG A 82 46.97 22.48 -46.93
C ARG A 82 47.66 21.80 -48.13
N ARG A 83 46.96 21.11 -49.06
CA ARG A 83 45.54 20.68 -49.17
C ARG A 83 45.43 19.60 -50.27
N PHE A 84 44.24 19.40 -50.86
CA PHE A 84 43.85 18.41 -51.88
C PHE A 84 43.67 16.97 -51.35
N THR A 85 42.62 16.17 -51.55
CA THR A 85 41.21 16.22 -52.05
C THR A 85 41.00 14.99 -52.95
N ASN A 86 39.97 14.21 -52.63
CA ASN A 86 39.22 13.32 -53.53
C ASN A 86 39.99 12.21 -54.27
N TYR A 87 39.67 10.95 -53.95
CA TYR A 87 38.71 10.23 -54.79
C TYR A 87 37.83 9.30 -53.94
N TRP A 88 36.77 8.75 -54.54
CA TRP A 88 35.73 7.93 -53.90
C TRP A 88 35.85 6.44 -54.23
N ASP A 89 35.01 5.63 -53.58
CA ASP A 89 34.67 4.22 -53.85
C ASP A 89 35.79 3.19 -53.54
N ASN A 90 35.53 2.08 -52.82
CA ASN A 90 34.33 1.24 -52.89
C ASN A 90 33.78 0.73 -51.53
N HIS A 91 32.55 0.21 -51.57
CA HIS A 91 31.80 -0.31 -50.42
C HIS A 91 32.27 -1.69 -49.93
N ILE A 92 32.36 -1.86 -48.60
CA ILE A 92 32.03 -3.11 -47.91
C ILE A 92 31.05 -2.78 -46.77
N LEU A 93 29.85 -3.35 -46.81
CA LEU A 93 28.79 -3.13 -45.82
C LEU A 93 28.96 -4.06 -44.61
N ILE A 94 29.22 -3.49 -43.44
CA ILE A 94 29.07 -4.19 -42.15
C ILE A 94 27.71 -3.79 -41.55
N ASN A 95 26.72 -4.68 -41.69
CA ASN A 95 25.37 -4.49 -41.14
C ASN A 95 25.35 -4.64 -39.61
N ALA A 96 25.45 -3.53 -38.88
CA ALA A 96 25.15 -3.48 -37.45
C ALA A 96 23.63 -3.53 -37.23
N ASN A 97 23.08 -4.73 -37.00
CA ASN A 97 21.65 -4.96 -36.82
C ASN A 97 21.11 -4.38 -35.49
N GLN A 98 20.70 -3.11 -35.48
CA GLN A 98 19.95 -2.48 -34.37
C GLN A 98 18.42 -2.74 -34.42
N ASN A 99 17.99 -3.87 -35.01
CA ASN A 99 16.58 -4.18 -35.29
C ASN A 99 16.05 -5.37 -34.46
N SER A 100 15.87 -5.20 -33.14
CA SER A 100 15.29 -6.25 -32.28
C SER A 100 14.57 -5.82 -30.98
N LEU A 101 14.28 -4.53 -30.78
CA LEU A 101 13.52 -4.05 -29.60
C LEU A 101 12.03 -3.76 -29.89
N ASP A 102 11.66 -3.43 -31.13
CA ASP A 102 10.26 -3.13 -31.52
C ASP A 102 9.42 -4.36 -31.89
N ARG A 103 9.92 -5.58 -31.64
CA ARG A 103 9.15 -6.83 -31.83
C ARG A 103 9.07 -7.58 -30.50
N PRO A 104 7.86 -7.92 -30.00
CA PRO A 104 7.75 -8.86 -28.90
C PRO A 104 8.30 -10.22 -29.34
N PRO A 105 9.00 -10.97 -28.46
CA PRO A 105 9.51 -12.29 -28.82
C PRO A 105 8.35 -13.24 -29.13
N VAL A 106 8.45 -13.99 -30.23
CA VAL A 106 7.48 -15.03 -30.60
C VAL A 106 7.67 -16.22 -29.64
N VAL A 107 6.82 -16.32 -28.62
CA VAL A 107 6.85 -17.41 -27.63
C VAL A 107 5.98 -18.57 -28.10
N GLU A 108 6.45 -19.25 -29.14
CA GLU A 108 6.01 -20.59 -29.51
C GLU A 108 7.18 -21.58 -29.29
N ASN A 109 6.88 -22.88 -29.22
CA ASN A 109 7.84 -23.97 -28.97
C ASN A 109 8.37 -24.22 -27.54
N TYR A 110 7.80 -23.60 -26.49
CA TYR A 110 7.94 -24.10 -25.10
C TYR A 110 6.58 -24.19 -24.37
N ARG A 111 5.78 -25.18 -24.77
CA ARG A 111 4.58 -25.65 -24.06
C ARG A 111 4.48 -27.18 -24.13
N ASN A 112 5.36 -27.88 -23.42
CA ASN A 112 5.26 -29.33 -23.19
C ASN A 112 6.00 -29.75 -21.92
N SER A 113 5.61 -29.15 -20.79
CA SER A 113 5.93 -29.63 -19.45
C SER A 113 4.74 -29.35 -18.52
N ILE A 114 4.34 -30.37 -17.76
CA ILE A 114 3.14 -30.39 -16.92
C ILE A 114 3.23 -29.32 -15.83
N ASP A 115 2.16 -28.55 -15.63
CA ASP A 115 2.04 -27.65 -14.48
C ASP A 115 0.60 -27.67 -13.93
N ILE A 116 0.45 -27.89 -12.62
CA ILE A 116 -0.86 -28.08 -11.95
C ILE A 116 -0.97 -27.10 -10.79
N GLY A 117 -1.72 -26.01 -11.01
CA GLY A 117 -2.19 -25.12 -9.94
C GLY A 117 -1.98 -23.62 -10.20
N SER A 118 -2.94 -22.80 -9.79
CA SER A 118 -2.90 -21.33 -9.86
C SER A 118 -2.62 -20.74 -11.26
N THR A 119 -3.52 -20.98 -12.21
CA THR A 119 -3.52 -20.28 -13.50
C THR A 119 -3.63 -18.77 -13.32
N ARG A 120 -2.60 -18.05 -13.77
CA ARG A 120 -2.69 -16.62 -14.10
C ARG A 120 -3.64 -16.50 -15.31
N PRO A 121 -4.73 -15.72 -15.25
CA PRO A 121 -5.69 -15.68 -16.37
C PRO A 121 -5.02 -15.12 -17.62
N THR A 122 -5.24 -15.78 -18.77
CA THR A 122 -4.74 -15.29 -20.06
C THR A 122 -5.44 -13.99 -20.46
N LEU A 123 -4.88 -13.25 -21.41
CA LEU A 123 -5.54 -12.06 -21.95
C LEU A 123 -6.93 -12.41 -22.53
N THR A 124 -7.07 -13.56 -23.19
CA THR A 124 -8.37 -14.09 -23.65
C THR A 124 -9.35 -14.43 -22.53
N GLN A 125 -8.89 -14.82 -21.34
CA GLN A 125 -9.75 -15.02 -20.17
C GLN A 125 -10.11 -13.70 -19.45
N LEU A 126 -9.30 -12.65 -19.63
CA LEU A 126 -9.60 -11.29 -19.14
C LEU A 126 -10.53 -10.51 -20.09
N MET A 127 -10.48 -10.82 -21.39
CA MET A 127 -11.33 -10.22 -22.44
C MET A 127 -12.68 -10.93 -22.61
N ALA A 128 -12.95 -12.00 -21.86
CA ALA A 128 -14.18 -12.80 -21.91
C ALA A 128 -15.38 -12.09 -21.23
N GLY A 129 -15.69 -10.87 -21.69
CA GLY A 129 -16.83 -10.05 -21.25
C GLY A 129 -17.59 -9.40 -22.41
N ASP A 130 -16.87 -8.79 -23.36
CA ASP A 130 -17.44 -8.05 -24.49
C ASP A 130 -16.93 -8.59 -25.84
N THR A 131 -17.68 -9.52 -26.45
CA THR A 131 -17.37 -10.07 -27.80
C THR A 131 -18.61 -10.13 -28.68
N ILE A 132 -19.09 -8.95 -29.12
CA ILE A 132 -19.97 -8.81 -30.29
C ILE A 132 -19.44 -7.66 -31.17
N GLU A 133 -19.38 -6.43 -30.65
CA GLU A 133 -19.02 -5.23 -31.44
C GLU A 133 -17.56 -5.29 -31.99
N ALA A 134 -16.59 -5.75 -31.18
CA ALA A 134 -15.18 -5.82 -31.60
C ALA A 134 -14.86 -6.95 -32.60
N LEU A 135 -15.74 -7.95 -32.76
CA LEU A 135 -15.59 -8.99 -33.78
C LEU A 135 -16.12 -8.51 -35.14
N ASP A 136 -17.27 -7.85 -35.15
CA ASP A 136 -17.90 -7.30 -36.36
C ASP A 136 -17.02 -6.23 -37.03
N GLU A 137 -16.30 -5.40 -36.25
CA GLU A 137 -15.31 -4.46 -36.78
C GLU A 137 -14.02 -5.15 -37.29
N PHE A 138 -13.63 -6.29 -36.71
CA PHE A 138 -12.48 -7.06 -37.19
C PHE A 138 -12.80 -7.87 -38.45
N GLU A 139 -13.98 -8.49 -38.53
CA GLU A 139 -14.48 -9.17 -39.73
C GLU A 139 -14.68 -8.19 -40.88
N LYS A 140 -15.20 -6.98 -40.65
CA LYS A 140 -15.32 -5.96 -41.72
C LYS A 140 -13.97 -5.49 -42.26
N ASN A 141 -12.96 -5.34 -41.41
CA ASN A 141 -11.61 -4.99 -41.86
C ASN A 141 -10.89 -6.16 -42.56
N ALA A 142 -11.09 -7.39 -42.08
CA ALA A 142 -10.55 -8.60 -42.73
C ALA A 142 -11.20 -8.86 -44.09
N GLN A 143 -12.54 -8.76 -44.18
CA GLN A 143 -13.27 -8.91 -45.44
C GLN A 143 -12.82 -7.85 -46.45
N LYS A 144 -12.67 -6.59 -46.03
CA LYS A 144 -12.16 -5.54 -46.91
C LYS A 144 -10.76 -5.83 -47.45
N GLN A 145 -9.85 -6.37 -46.62
CA GLN A 145 -8.52 -6.81 -47.09
C GLN A 145 -8.58 -8.02 -48.03
N VAL A 146 -9.57 -8.90 -47.90
CA VAL A 146 -9.81 -10.02 -48.83
C VAL A 146 -10.40 -9.52 -50.15
N ASP A 147 -11.34 -8.58 -50.11
CA ASP A 147 -11.96 -7.99 -51.31
C ASP A 147 -10.94 -7.14 -52.10
N ASP A 148 -10.11 -6.35 -51.42
CA ASP A 148 -8.99 -5.61 -52.03
C ASP A 148 -7.94 -6.56 -52.64
N ALA A 149 -7.75 -7.77 -52.09
CA ALA A 149 -6.82 -8.78 -52.62
C ALA A 149 -7.40 -9.58 -53.80
N LEU A 150 -8.72 -9.83 -53.82
CA LEU A 150 -9.40 -10.54 -54.91
C LEU A 150 -9.46 -9.73 -56.21
N ASN A 151 -9.45 -8.39 -56.13
CA ASN A 151 -9.45 -7.50 -57.29
C ASN A 151 -8.11 -7.48 -58.09
N PHE A 152 -7.07 -8.22 -57.67
CA PHE A 152 -5.75 -8.20 -58.30
C PHE A 152 -5.41 -9.42 -59.18
N THR A 153 -6.36 -10.35 -59.42
CA THR A 153 -6.08 -11.63 -60.11
C THR A 153 -7.06 -12.02 -61.23
N GLU A 154 -7.74 -11.06 -61.88
CA GLU A 154 -8.48 -11.32 -63.13
C GLU A 154 -7.58 -11.35 -64.40
N THR A 155 -6.80 -12.42 -64.60
CA THR A 155 -6.34 -12.78 -65.96
C THR A 155 -6.20 -14.29 -66.20
N THR A 156 -6.88 -14.75 -67.25
CA THR A 156 -6.82 -16.05 -67.96
C THR A 156 -7.88 -17.11 -67.59
N SER A 157 -8.44 -17.73 -68.63
CA SER A 157 -9.62 -18.59 -68.56
C SER A 157 -9.38 -20.00 -69.13
N LYS A 158 -10.17 -20.97 -68.66
CA LYS A 158 -10.43 -22.29 -69.28
C LYS A 158 -9.28 -23.31 -69.29
N ALA A 159 -9.35 -24.27 -68.36
CA ALA A 159 -9.15 -25.69 -68.67
C ALA A 159 -9.85 -26.56 -67.60
N SER A 160 -11.01 -27.14 -67.93
CA SER A 160 -11.81 -27.94 -66.98
C SER A 160 -11.30 -29.38 -66.87
N LYS A 161 -10.61 -29.74 -65.76
CA LYS A 161 -10.44 -31.16 -65.34
C LYS A 161 -9.95 -31.42 -63.90
N THR A 162 -10.36 -30.62 -62.90
CA THR A 162 -9.92 -30.84 -61.48
C THR A 162 -11.00 -30.63 -60.40
N GLU A 163 -12.25 -30.29 -60.77
CA GLU A 163 -13.28 -29.89 -59.80
C GLU A 163 -13.86 -31.04 -58.95
N ASN A 164 -13.72 -32.28 -59.40
CA ASN A 164 -14.25 -33.48 -58.72
C ASN A 164 -13.39 -33.99 -57.54
N PHE A 165 -12.25 -33.33 -57.23
CA PHE A 165 -11.43 -33.65 -56.06
C PHE A 165 -11.51 -32.59 -54.94
N VAL A 166 -11.79 -31.32 -55.29
CA VAL A 166 -11.90 -30.23 -54.30
C VAL A 166 -13.29 -30.18 -53.66
N SER A 167 -14.33 -30.51 -54.43
CA SER A 167 -15.73 -30.51 -53.98
C SER A 167 -16.08 -31.58 -52.94
N SER A 168 -15.27 -32.62 -52.80
CA SER A 168 -15.43 -33.69 -51.80
C SER A 168 -14.68 -33.41 -50.48
N VAL A 169 -13.63 -32.60 -50.50
CA VAL A 169 -12.84 -32.24 -49.30
C VAL A 169 -13.47 -31.08 -48.53
N LEU A 170 -14.11 -30.12 -49.21
CA LEU A 170 -14.70 -28.92 -48.60
C LEU A 170 -16.14 -29.09 -48.08
N LYS A 171 -16.64 -30.32 -47.91
CA LYS A 171 -17.92 -30.61 -47.23
C LYS A 171 -17.74 -31.41 -45.94
N GLY A 172 -16.87 -30.91 -45.07
CA GLY A 172 -16.88 -31.25 -43.65
C GLY A 172 -18.18 -30.80 -42.96
N PRO A 173 -18.59 -31.44 -41.85
CA PRO A 173 -19.90 -31.21 -41.24
C PRO A 173 -20.04 -29.84 -40.54
N GLN A 174 -21.30 -29.41 -40.37
CA GLN A 174 -21.69 -28.14 -39.77
C GLN A 174 -21.05 -27.87 -38.40
N GLY A 175 -20.76 -26.59 -38.13
CA GLY A 175 -19.87 -26.15 -37.06
C GLY A 175 -20.26 -26.61 -35.65
N ARG A 176 -19.48 -27.56 -35.11
CA ARG A 176 -19.37 -27.75 -33.66
C ARG A 176 -18.61 -26.56 -33.07
N LYS A 177 -19.30 -25.70 -32.32
CA LYS A 177 -18.65 -24.74 -31.43
C LYS A 177 -17.69 -25.48 -30.50
N TYR A 178 -16.47 -24.99 -30.34
CA TYR A 178 -15.53 -25.54 -29.37
C TYR A 178 -16.11 -25.36 -27.96
N ALA A 179 -16.54 -26.47 -27.35
CA ALA A 179 -16.96 -26.49 -25.96
C ALA A 179 -15.74 -26.41 -25.05
N ALA A 180 -15.84 -25.63 -23.98
CA ALA A 180 -14.90 -25.74 -22.86
C ALA A 180 -14.96 -27.17 -22.28
N PRO A 181 -13.86 -27.71 -21.73
CA PRO A 181 -13.86 -29.04 -21.12
C PRO A 181 -14.91 -29.11 -20.00
N PRO A 182 -15.70 -30.19 -19.92
CA PRO A 182 -16.78 -30.29 -18.94
C PRO A 182 -16.20 -30.38 -17.52
N GLY A 183 -16.69 -29.51 -16.63
CA GLY A 183 -16.60 -29.75 -15.20
C GLY A 183 -17.40 -31.00 -14.80
N PRO A 184 -17.17 -31.57 -13.60
CA PRO A 184 -17.84 -32.80 -13.16
C PRO A 184 -19.35 -32.65 -13.22
N THR A 185 -20.01 -33.56 -13.94
CA THR A 185 -21.46 -33.53 -14.16
C THR A 185 -22.22 -33.78 -12.86
N PRO A 186 -23.18 -32.91 -12.47
CA PRO A 186 -24.08 -33.23 -11.36
C PRO A 186 -24.97 -34.43 -11.73
N PRO A 187 -25.46 -35.20 -10.72
CA PRO A 187 -26.30 -36.38 -10.98
C PRO A 187 -27.61 -36.00 -11.71
N PRO A 188 -28.13 -36.92 -12.57
CA PRO A 188 -29.27 -36.63 -13.43
C PRO A 188 -30.54 -36.36 -12.61
N GLY A 189 -31.18 -35.21 -12.84
CA GLY A 189 -32.43 -34.83 -12.18
C GLY A 189 -32.67 -33.33 -12.04
N GLN A 190 -31.61 -32.50 -12.12
CA GLN A 190 -31.74 -31.04 -12.02
C GLN A 190 -31.59 -30.37 -13.39
N LYS A 191 -32.64 -29.65 -13.83
CA LYS A 191 -32.54 -28.69 -14.94
C LYS A 191 -31.48 -27.63 -14.60
N PRO A 192 -30.71 -27.12 -15.59
CA PRO A 192 -29.83 -25.98 -15.33
C PRO A 192 -30.66 -24.81 -14.79
N ARG A 193 -30.32 -24.31 -13.61
CA ARG A 193 -30.98 -23.12 -13.05
C ARG A 193 -30.66 -21.94 -13.96
N GLN A 194 -31.67 -21.46 -14.68
CA GLN A 194 -31.62 -20.11 -15.24
C GLN A 194 -31.37 -19.14 -14.08
N GLY A 195 -30.35 -18.29 -14.22
CA GLY A 195 -30.09 -17.23 -13.24
C GLY A 195 -31.29 -16.28 -13.17
N PRO A 196 -31.49 -15.58 -12.03
CA PRO A 196 -32.59 -14.64 -11.89
C PRO A 196 -32.57 -13.61 -13.04
N GLN A 197 -33.75 -13.31 -13.57
CA GLN A 197 -33.92 -12.47 -14.76
C GLN A 197 -33.48 -11.02 -14.46
N LYS A 198 -32.29 -10.65 -14.91
CA LYS A 198 -31.66 -9.36 -14.60
C LYS A 198 -32.47 -8.17 -15.08
N PHE A 199 -32.54 -7.13 -14.25
CA PHE A 199 -33.33 -5.93 -14.51
C PHE A 199 -32.67 -4.99 -15.54
N GLY A 200 -33.52 -4.40 -16.39
CA GLY A 200 -33.14 -3.28 -17.26
C GLY A 200 -33.06 -1.95 -16.48
N TRP A 201 -32.44 -0.93 -17.09
CA TRP A 201 -32.15 0.34 -16.43
C TRP A 201 -33.40 1.13 -15.97
N ILE A 202 -34.53 0.98 -16.65
CA ILE A 202 -35.79 1.66 -16.30
C ILE A 202 -36.32 1.11 -14.96
N ILE A 203 -36.59 -0.20 -14.89
CA ILE A 203 -37.17 -0.83 -13.69
C ILE A 203 -36.13 -0.91 -12.55
N GLY A 204 -34.88 -1.27 -12.86
CA GLY A 204 -33.85 -1.50 -11.85
C GLY A 204 -33.17 -0.25 -11.30
N VAL A 205 -33.19 0.89 -12.02
CA VAL A 205 -32.53 2.13 -11.60
C VAL A 205 -33.48 3.31 -11.58
N LEU A 206 -34.05 3.71 -12.73
CA LEU A 206 -34.88 4.92 -12.84
C LEU A 206 -36.06 4.89 -11.85
N VAL A 207 -36.86 3.81 -11.92
CA VAL A 207 -38.02 3.56 -11.05
C VAL A 207 -37.62 3.54 -9.57
N ARG A 208 -36.58 2.76 -9.21
CA ARG A 208 -36.13 2.63 -7.82
C ARG A 208 -35.55 3.92 -7.23
N CYS A 209 -34.87 4.73 -8.03
CA CYS A 209 -34.43 6.06 -7.59
C CYS A 209 -35.64 7.00 -7.41
N ILE A 210 -36.60 7.03 -8.33
CA ILE A 210 -37.83 7.85 -8.19
C ILE A 210 -38.61 7.46 -6.92
N GLN A 211 -38.85 6.17 -6.68
CA GLN A 211 -39.51 5.64 -5.46
C GLN A 211 -38.75 5.98 -4.16
N SER A 212 -37.42 6.10 -4.22
CA SER A 212 -36.59 6.41 -3.05
C SER A 212 -36.39 7.91 -2.83
N ILE A 213 -36.63 8.75 -3.84
CA ILE A 213 -36.60 10.22 -3.75
C ILE A 213 -37.98 10.74 -3.32
N PHE A 214 -39.06 10.25 -3.95
CA PHE A 214 -40.44 10.60 -3.61
C PHE A 214 -40.90 9.94 -2.30
N GLY A 215 -40.41 10.47 -1.17
CA GLY A 215 -40.91 10.17 0.16
C GLY A 215 -41.95 11.19 0.67
N VAL A 216 -42.38 10.98 1.92
CA VAL A 216 -43.48 11.69 2.60
C VAL A 216 -43.42 13.22 2.56
N ILE A 217 -42.22 13.81 2.54
CA ILE A 217 -42.00 15.27 2.47
C ILE A 217 -42.69 15.89 1.24
N LEU A 218 -42.81 15.15 0.13
CA LEU A 218 -43.43 15.62 -1.12
C LEU A 218 -44.86 16.14 -0.92
N TYR A 219 -45.65 15.43 -0.11
CA TYR A 219 -47.05 15.76 0.12
C TYR A 219 -47.25 16.66 1.34
N ILE A 220 -46.54 16.39 2.44
CA ILE A 220 -46.84 16.97 3.76
C ILE A 220 -46.05 18.26 4.03
N ARG A 221 -44.86 18.44 3.44
CA ARG A 221 -43.95 19.55 3.78
C ARG A 221 -43.54 20.44 2.61
N VAL A 222 -43.77 20.07 1.35
CA VAL A 222 -43.51 20.95 0.19
C VAL A 222 -44.36 22.24 0.24
N ALA A 223 -45.64 22.13 0.60
CA ALA A 223 -46.51 23.30 0.77
C ALA A 223 -46.01 24.25 1.88
N TRP A 224 -45.54 23.69 3.00
CA TRP A 224 -44.93 24.45 4.10
C TRP A 224 -43.63 25.14 3.69
N VAL A 225 -42.78 24.49 2.88
CA VAL A 225 -41.60 25.13 2.28
C VAL A 225 -42.00 26.31 1.39
N ALA A 226 -43.05 26.16 0.57
CA ALA A 226 -43.57 27.25 -0.26
C ALA A 226 -44.16 28.42 0.57
N GLY A 227 -44.79 28.14 1.72
CA GLY A 227 -45.24 29.17 2.67
C GLY A 227 -44.08 29.94 3.32
N GLN A 228 -43.14 29.22 3.94
CA GLN A 228 -42.02 29.78 4.71
C GLN A 228 -41.02 30.53 3.81
N ALA A 229 -40.56 29.89 2.73
CA ALA A 229 -39.53 30.44 1.84
C ALA A 229 -40.12 31.25 0.67
N GLY A 230 -41.44 31.25 0.48
CA GLY A 230 -42.07 31.78 -0.73
C GLY A 230 -41.73 30.97 -1.98
N ILE A 231 -42.36 31.33 -3.11
CA ILE A 231 -42.16 30.65 -4.39
C ILE A 231 -40.69 30.72 -4.83
N VAL A 232 -40.03 31.89 -4.68
CA VAL A 232 -38.67 32.09 -5.20
C VAL A 232 -37.61 31.36 -4.38
N MET A 233 -37.53 31.57 -3.05
CA MET A 233 -36.53 30.85 -2.25
C MET A 233 -36.90 29.39 -2.02
N GLY A 234 -38.18 29.01 -2.05
CA GLY A 234 -38.61 27.61 -2.06
C GLY A 234 -38.04 26.85 -3.27
N ASN A 235 -38.14 27.41 -4.47
CA ASN A 235 -37.47 26.87 -5.65
C ASN A 235 -35.93 26.91 -5.52
N GLY A 236 -35.37 27.95 -4.88
CA GLY A 236 -33.95 28.01 -4.53
C GLY A 236 -33.47 26.84 -3.64
N ILE A 237 -34.28 26.42 -2.66
CA ILE A 237 -34.03 25.25 -1.80
C ILE A 237 -34.03 23.96 -2.63
N VAL A 238 -35.03 23.79 -3.51
CA VAL A 238 -35.13 22.63 -4.43
C VAL A 238 -33.89 22.55 -5.35
N ILE A 239 -33.49 23.68 -5.94
CA ILE A 239 -32.32 23.77 -6.83
C ILE A 239 -31.02 23.48 -6.08
N LEU A 240 -30.81 24.05 -4.87
CA LEU A 240 -29.62 23.79 -4.06
C LEU A 240 -29.46 22.30 -3.73
N ALA A 241 -30.56 21.65 -3.34
CA ALA A 241 -30.56 20.21 -3.07
C ALA A 241 -30.26 19.39 -4.34
N SER A 242 -30.86 19.78 -5.47
CA SER A 242 -30.62 19.14 -6.78
C SER A 242 -29.17 19.29 -7.28
N VAL A 243 -28.51 20.43 -7.03
CA VAL A 243 -27.09 20.63 -7.35
C VAL A 243 -26.21 19.69 -6.51
N VAL A 244 -26.44 19.61 -5.19
CA VAL A 244 -25.72 18.70 -4.28
C VAL A 244 -25.85 17.24 -4.72
N THR A 245 -27.06 16.80 -5.04
CA THR A 245 -27.33 15.41 -5.41
C THR A 245 -26.89 15.08 -6.83
N THR A 246 -27.00 16.02 -7.78
CA THR A 246 -26.47 15.87 -9.13
C THR A 246 -24.94 15.75 -9.14
N ILE A 247 -24.21 16.60 -8.43
CA ILE A 247 -22.74 16.48 -8.35
C ILE A 247 -22.34 15.13 -7.74
N THR A 248 -23.03 14.72 -6.67
CA THR A 248 -22.80 13.42 -6.02
C THR A 248 -23.16 12.25 -6.93
N ALA A 249 -24.18 12.38 -7.77
CA ALA A 249 -24.51 11.42 -8.81
C ALA A 249 -23.42 11.36 -9.90
N LEU A 250 -22.84 12.48 -10.35
CA LEU A 250 -21.71 12.47 -11.29
C LEU A 250 -20.49 11.70 -10.71
N SER A 251 -20.17 11.90 -9.43
CA SER A 251 -19.14 11.13 -8.71
C SER A 251 -19.51 9.64 -8.60
N THR A 252 -20.77 9.33 -8.31
CA THR A 252 -21.27 7.94 -8.27
C THR A 252 -21.22 7.27 -9.66
N CYS A 253 -21.49 8.01 -10.74
CA CYS A 253 -21.34 7.53 -12.12
C CYS A 253 -19.87 7.23 -12.47
N ALA A 254 -18.93 8.02 -11.94
CA ALA A 254 -17.49 7.76 -12.08
C ALA A 254 -17.10 6.45 -11.40
N ILE A 255 -17.57 6.20 -10.16
CA ILE A 255 -17.39 4.93 -9.45
C ILE A 255 -18.02 3.77 -10.24
N CYS A 256 -19.27 3.91 -10.69
CA CYS A 256 -20.00 2.86 -11.44
C CYS A 256 -19.46 2.60 -12.86
N THR A 257 -18.52 3.40 -13.36
CA THR A 257 -17.81 3.19 -14.63
C THR A 257 -16.32 2.92 -14.44
N ASN A 258 -15.88 2.65 -13.20
CA ASN A 258 -14.51 2.31 -12.86
C ASN A 258 -14.29 0.79 -12.84
N GLY A 259 -14.09 0.20 -14.02
CA GLY A 259 -13.87 -1.24 -14.16
C GLY A 259 -15.15 -2.08 -14.09
N ASP A 260 -15.00 -3.39 -13.99
CA ASP A 260 -16.10 -4.37 -14.05
C ASP A 260 -16.94 -4.39 -12.76
N VAL A 261 -18.25 -4.16 -12.90
CA VAL A 261 -19.21 -4.06 -11.80
C VAL A 261 -19.75 -5.46 -11.48
N LYS A 262 -18.96 -6.24 -10.74
CA LYS A 262 -19.39 -7.49 -10.15
C LYS A 262 -20.38 -7.24 -9.00
N GLY A 263 -21.32 -8.16 -8.80
CA GLY A 263 -22.44 -7.97 -7.87
C GLY A 263 -22.01 -7.76 -6.41
N GLY A 264 -22.69 -6.85 -5.72
CA GLY A 264 -22.42 -6.49 -4.31
C GLY A 264 -23.03 -5.18 -3.82
N GLY A 265 -23.83 -4.49 -4.65
CA GLY A 265 -24.51 -3.25 -4.29
C GLY A 265 -23.61 -2.00 -4.27
N ALA A 266 -24.12 -0.91 -3.69
CA ALA A 266 -23.45 0.39 -3.71
C ALA A 266 -22.17 0.39 -2.85
N TYR A 267 -22.17 -0.27 -1.70
CA TYR A 267 -20.98 -0.38 -0.86
C TYR A 267 -19.83 -1.10 -1.57
N PHE A 268 -20.09 -2.21 -2.29
CA PHE A 268 -19.05 -2.94 -3.01
C PHE A 268 -18.45 -2.10 -4.16
N LEU A 269 -19.29 -1.38 -4.89
CA LEU A 269 -18.87 -0.39 -5.90
C LEU A 269 -17.91 0.66 -5.32
N ILE A 270 -18.29 1.24 -4.18
CA ILE A 270 -17.53 2.27 -3.45
C ILE A 270 -16.21 1.69 -2.91
N SER A 271 -16.25 0.57 -2.17
CA SER A 271 -15.10 0.02 -1.47
C SER A 271 -14.03 -0.53 -2.41
N ARG A 272 -14.42 -1.15 -3.53
CA ARG A 272 -13.48 -1.69 -4.53
C ARG A 272 -12.90 -0.62 -5.47
N SER A 273 -13.56 0.54 -5.62
CA SER A 273 -13.03 1.67 -6.41
C SER A 273 -12.17 2.65 -5.61
N LEU A 274 -12.50 2.86 -4.33
CA LEU A 274 -11.90 3.91 -3.48
C LEU A 274 -11.01 3.35 -2.36
N GLY A 275 -10.93 2.04 -2.20
CA GLY A 275 -10.14 1.35 -1.17
C GLY A 275 -10.87 1.22 0.18
N PRO A 276 -10.31 0.43 1.11
CA PRO A 276 -10.99 0.04 2.35
C PRO A 276 -11.16 1.18 3.35
N GLU A 277 -10.25 2.17 3.36
CA GLU A 277 -10.24 3.30 4.29
C GLU A 277 -11.46 4.22 4.07
N PHE A 278 -11.74 4.58 2.81
CA PHE A 278 -12.97 5.30 2.44
C PHE A 278 -14.20 4.37 2.41
N GLY A 279 -14.06 3.17 1.83
CA GLY A 279 -15.17 2.23 1.65
C GLY A 279 -15.88 1.85 2.95
N GLY A 280 -15.14 1.40 3.97
CA GLY A 280 -15.72 1.02 5.26
C GLY A 280 -16.39 2.19 5.98
N SER A 281 -15.74 3.37 5.96
CA SER A 281 -16.23 4.59 6.60
C SER A 281 -17.53 5.10 5.96
N ILE A 282 -17.58 5.16 4.62
CA ILE A 282 -18.78 5.55 3.86
C ILE A 282 -19.88 4.52 4.06
N GLY A 283 -19.56 3.21 4.02
CA GLY A 283 -20.53 2.13 4.22
C GLY A 283 -21.25 2.18 5.56
N LEU A 284 -20.53 2.42 6.66
CA LEU A 284 -21.14 2.57 7.98
C LEU A 284 -22.05 3.80 8.08
N ILE A 285 -21.58 4.97 7.62
CA ILE A 285 -22.36 6.22 7.68
C ILE A 285 -23.61 6.13 6.80
N PHE A 286 -23.49 5.58 5.59
CA PHE A 286 -24.62 5.37 4.69
C PHE A 286 -25.61 4.33 5.23
N SER A 287 -25.13 3.24 5.86
CA SER A 287 -26.01 2.30 6.56
C SER A 287 -26.82 2.97 7.66
N LEU A 288 -26.19 3.83 8.47
CA LEU A 288 -26.86 4.56 9.55
C LEU A 288 -27.86 5.58 8.98
N ALA A 289 -27.49 6.32 7.93
CA ALA A 289 -28.37 7.28 7.26
C ALA A 289 -29.68 6.63 6.76
N ASN A 290 -29.58 5.45 6.14
CA ASN A 290 -30.77 4.69 5.70
C ASN A 290 -31.59 4.14 6.89
N ALA A 291 -30.97 3.73 8.00
CA ALA A 291 -31.67 3.26 9.19
C ALA A 291 -32.50 4.38 9.87
N VAL A 292 -31.93 5.58 9.97
CA VAL A 292 -32.65 6.78 10.47
C VAL A 292 -33.69 7.24 9.43
N GLY A 293 -33.39 7.14 8.13
CA GLY A 293 -34.33 7.41 7.04
C GLY A 293 -35.62 6.58 7.10
N ALA A 294 -35.51 5.28 7.39
CA ALA A 294 -36.68 4.41 7.59
C ALA A 294 -37.62 4.94 8.69
N ALA A 295 -37.07 5.43 9.80
CA ALA A 295 -37.85 6.00 10.91
C ALA A 295 -38.60 7.28 10.51
N MET A 296 -37.99 8.18 9.75
CA MET A 296 -38.65 9.41 9.26
C MET A 296 -39.85 9.10 8.35
N TYR A 297 -39.70 8.13 7.44
CA TYR A 297 -40.81 7.72 6.58
C TYR A 297 -41.96 7.09 7.39
N ILE A 298 -41.64 6.32 8.44
CA ILE A 298 -42.63 5.72 9.36
C ILE A 298 -43.31 6.78 10.25
N VAL A 299 -42.58 7.79 10.73
CA VAL A 299 -43.15 8.90 11.50
C VAL A 299 -44.09 9.73 10.63
N GLY A 300 -43.73 10.03 9.38
CA GLY A 300 -44.62 10.76 8.45
C GLY A 300 -45.88 9.96 8.06
N PHE A 301 -45.78 8.63 7.95
CA PHE A 301 -46.97 7.75 7.85
C PHE A 301 -47.87 7.90 9.08
N ALA A 302 -47.30 7.82 10.29
CA ALA A 302 -48.04 7.89 11.54
C ALA A 302 -48.62 9.29 11.82
N GLU A 303 -47.96 10.36 11.36
CA GLU A 303 -48.48 11.73 11.36
C GLU A 303 -49.76 11.82 10.52
N THR A 304 -49.71 11.34 9.26
CA THR A 304 -50.86 11.27 8.34
C THR A 304 -52.01 10.45 8.92
N MET A 305 -51.71 9.27 9.46
CA MET A 305 -52.72 8.38 10.04
C MET A 305 -53.39 9.00 11.28
N ARG A 306 -52.64 9.74 12.09
CA ARG A 306 -53.17 10.48 13.26
C ARG A 306 -54.08 11.62 12.83
N ASP A 307 -53.74 12.33 11.76
CA ASP A 307 -54.59 13.42 11.25
C ASP A 307 -55.87 12.92 10.58
N LEU A 308 -55.80 11.81 9.84
CA LEU A 308 -56.99 11.14 9.32
C LEU A 308 -57.92 10.61 10.44
N LEU A 309 -57.36 9.96 11.47
CA LEU A 309 -58.15 9.47 12.60
C LEU A 309 -58.83 10.60 13.39
N LYS A 310 -58.15 11.75 13.53
CA LYS A 310 -58.74 12.97 14.13
C LYS A 310 -59.96 13.46 13.37
N GLU A 311 -59.94 13.46 12.04
CA GLU A 311 -61.07 13.92 11.22
C GLU A 311 -62.31 13.03 11.43
N TYR A 312 -62.12 11.73 11.67
CA TYR A 312 -63.17 10.80 12.08
C TYR A 312 -63.47 10.79 13.61
N GLY A 313 -62.87 11.69 14.39
CA GLY A 313 -63.10 11.82 15.83
C GLY A 313 -62.47 10.72 16.70
N ILE A 314 -61.54 9.92 16.14
CA ILE A 314 -60.88 8.80 16.83
C ILE A 314 -59.53 9.24 17.38
N GLN A 315 -59.27 8.98 18.66
CA GLN A 315 -58.01 9.27 19.35
C GLN A 315 -57.62 8.05 20.20
N PHE A 316 -56.32 7.73 20.31
CA PHE A 316 -55.86 6.55 21.05
C PHE A 316 -55.42 6.87 22.48
N ILE A 317 -54.65 7.95 22.67
CA ILE A 317 -54.16 8.41 23.97
C ILE A 317 -54.44 9.89 24.14
N ASP A 318 -53.90 10.72 23.23
CA ASP A 318 -53.90 12.18 23.35
C ASP A 318 -54.17 12.92 22.02
N GLY A 319 -54.32 12.19 20.90
CA GLY A 319 -54.34 12.80 19.57
C GLY A 319 -53.07 13.60 19.26
N GLY A 320 -51.98 13.38 19.99
CA GLY A 320 -50.78 14.20 19.98
C GLY A 320 -49.57 13.45 19.42
N LEU A 321 -48.41 13.75 19.98
CA LEU A 321 -47.15 13.07 19.62
C LEU A 321 -47.12 11.62 20.10
N ASN A 322 -47.93 11.23 21.10
CA ASN A 322 -47.92 9.87 21.63
C ASN A 322 -48.70 8.90 20.73
N ASP A 323 -49.82 9.33 20.15
CA ASP A 323 -50.53 8.58 19.10
C ASP A 323 -49.62 8.33 17.87
N VAL A 324 -48.82 9.34 17.46
CA VAL A 324 -47.83 9.20 16.37
C VAL A 324 -46.72 8.20 16.73
N ARG A 325 -46.18 8.25 17.96
CA ARG A 325 -45.18 7.27 18.45
C ARG A 325 -45.74 5.84 18.45
N LEU A 326 -46.96 5.66 18.97
CA LEU A 326 -47.61 4.35 19.07
C LEU A 326 -47.84 3.73 17.69
N MET A 327 -48.43 4.48 16.76
CA MET A 327 -48.67 4.02 15.40
C MET A 327 -47.38 3.82 14.61
N GLY A 328 -46.36 4.66 14.83
CA GLY A 328 -45.04 4.49 14.23
C GLY A 328 -44.37 3.17 14.64
N LEU A 329 -44.40 2.83 15.94
CA LEU A 329 -43.86 1.56 16.44
C LEU A 329 -44.63 0.34 15.91
N LEU A 330 -45.97 0.44 15.82
CA LEU A 330 -46.81 -0.62 15.26
C LEU A 330 -46.56 -0.81 13.75
N ALA A 331 -46.44 0.28 12.98
CA ALA A 331 -46.09 0.24 11.57
C ALA A 331 -44.68 -0.32 11.33
N ALA A 332 -43.70 0.03 12.17
CA ALA A 332 -42.35 -0.54 12.12
C ALA A 332 -42.37 -2.06 12.35
N LEU A 333 -43.18 -2.55 13.30
CA LEU A 333 -43.34 -3.97 13.60
C LEU A 333 -43.96 -4.75 12.43
N ILE A 334 -44.93 -4.15 11.74
CA ILE A 334 -45.52 -4.73 10.52
C ILE A 334 -44.49 -4.75 9.39
N LEU A 335 -43.77 -3.64 9.15
CA LEU A 335 -42.78 -3.54 8.07
C LEU A 335 -41.61 -4.51 8.25
N ILE A 336 -41.06 -4.66 9.46
CA ILE A 336 -39.98 -5.63 9.69
C ILE A 336 -40.47 -7.08 9.53
N THR A 337 -41.74 -7.35 9.85
CA THR A 337 -42.37 -8.67 9.61
C THR A 337 -42.50 -8.96 8.11
N ILE A 338 -42.90 -7.98 7.30
CA ILE A 338 -42.94 -8.10 5.82
C ILE A 338 -41.54 -8.39 5.27
N VAL A 339 -40.50 -7.71 5.77
CA VAL A 339 -39.11 -7.96 5.37
C VAL A 339 -38.65 -9.38 5.72
N PHE A 340 -39.05 -9.92 6.88
CA PHE A 340 -38.74 -11.31 7.26
C PHE A 340 -39.48 -12.38 6.43
N ILE A 341 -40.63 -12.04 5.82
CA ILE A 341 -41.35 -12.94 4.90
C ILE A 341 -40.59 -13.09 3.56
N GLY A 342 -39.94 -12.03 3.08
CA GLY A 342 -38.89 -12.11 2.05
C GLY A 342 -38.88 -10.96 1.04
N THR A 343 -37.68 -10.50 0.65
CA THR A 343 -37.50 -9.33 -0.24
C THR A 343 -37.98 -9.56 -1.68
N GLY A 344 -38.21 -10.81 -2.09
CA GLY A 344 -38.88 -11.12 -3.36
C GLY A 344 -40.33 -10.64 -3.44
N PHE A 345 -40.97 -10.35 -2.30
CA PHE A 345 -42.31 -9.75 -2.21
C PHE A 345 -42.24 -8.21 -2.22
N GLU A 346 -41.30 -7.62 -1.48
CA GLU A 346 -40.98 -6.16 -1.46
C GLU A 346 -40.85 -5.59 -2.88
N SER A 347 -39.99 -6.20 -3.70
CA SER A 347 -39.71 -5.74 -5.07
C SER A 347 -40.92 -5.77 -6.01
N LYS A 348 -41.93 -6.61 -5.71
CA LYS A 348 -43.20 -6.65 -6.46
C LYS A 348 -44.19 -5.62 -5.95
N MET A 349 -44.32 -5.45 -4.62
CA MET A 349 -45.18 -4.43 -4.02
C MET A 349 -44.79 -3.02 -4.48
N GLN A 350 -43.49 -2.71 -4.53
CA GLN A 350 -42.98 -1.39 -4.94
C GLN A 350 -43.53 -0.91 -6.30
N VAL A 351 -43.67 -1.82 -7.29
CA VAL A 351 -44.20 -1.47 -8.62
C VAL A 351 -45.68 -1.06 -8.53
N VAL A 352 -46.47 -1.71 -7.67
CA VAL A 352 -47.89 -1.37 -7.44
C VAL A 352 -48.03 -0.05 -6.67
N LEU A 353 -47.23 0.13 -5.60
CA LEU A 353 -47.22 1.36 -4.79
C LEU A 353 -46.85 2.59 -5.62
N LEU A 354 -45.92 2.46 -6.58
CA LEU A 354 -45.56 3.53 -7.52
C LEU A 354 -46.72 3.90 -8.46
N GLY A 355 -47.55 2.93 -8.87
CA GLY A 355 -48.74 3.20 -9.67
C GLY A 355 -49.70 4.15 -8.94
N VAL A 356 -49.99 3.87 -7.67
CA VAL A 356 -50.80 4.75 -6.79
C VAL A 356 -50.13 6.12 -6.63
N GLN A 357 -48.81 6.15 -6.40
CA GLN A 357 -48.05 7.38 -6.24
C GLN A 357 -48.10 8.30 -7.47
N PHE A 358 -47.99 7.75 -8.69
CA PHE A 358 -48.13 8.55 -9.91
C PHE A 358 -49.56 9.03 -10.15
N MET A 359 -50.58 8.21 -9.81
CA MET A 359 -51.97 8.63 -9.90
C MET A 359 -52.26 9.79 -8.93
N ALA A 360 -51.76 9.74 -7.69
CA ALA A 360 -51.90 10.83 -6.71
C ALA A 360 -51.20 12.13 -7.16
N ILE A 361 -49.99 12.06 -7.72
CA ILE A 361 -49.31 13.25 -8.26
C ILE A 361 -50.10 13.85 -9.44
N GLY A 362 -50.67 13.01 -10.31
CA GLY A 362 -51.53 13.46 -11.40
C GLY A 362 -52.85 14.09 -10.91
N ASP A 363 -53.48 13.49 -9.90
CA ASP A 363 -54.74 13.94 -9.31
C ASP A 363 -54.62 15.35 -8.70
N TYR A 364 -53.50 15.64 -8.00
CA TYR A 364 -53.20 16.99 -7.54
C TYR A 364 -53.05 17.99 -8.70
N PHE A 365 -52.21 17.68 -9.70
CA PHE A 365 -51.99 18.60 -10.81
C PHE A 365 -53.25 18.87 -11.63
N ILE A 366 -54.16 17.89 -11.77
CA ILE A 366 -55.47 18.09 -12.39
C ILE A 366 -56.39 18.92 -11.47
N GLY A 367 -56.42 18.62 -10.17
CA GLY A 367 -57.20 19.33 -9.17
C GLY A 367 -56.93 20.83 -9.12
N THR A 368 -55.67 21.26 -9.22
CA THR A 368 -55.33 22.70 -9.18
C THR A 368 -55.95 23.56 -10.29
N PHE A 369 -56.41 22.96 -11.39
CA PHE A 369 -57.11 23.68 -12.48
C PHE A 369 -58.63 23.79 -12.28
N LEU A 370 -59.20 23.11 -11.27
CA LEU A 370 -60.62 23.20 -10.97
C LEU A 370 -60.92 24.45 -10.11
N PRO A 371 -62.09 25.09 -10.30
CA PRO A 371 -62.48 26.23 -9.48
C PRO A 371 -62.76 25.77 -8.03
N PRO A 372 -62.23 26.46 -7.00
CA PRO A 372 -62.42 26.06 -5.61
C PRO A 372 -63.86 26.27 -5.15
N SER A 373 -64.42 25.28 -4.44
CA SER A 373 -65.69 25.42 -3.74
C SER A 373 -65.59 26.42 -2.57
N GLU A 374 -66.72 26.87 -2.05
CA GLU A 374 -66.78 27.87 -0.98
C GLU A 374 -66.05 27.41 0.28
N ASP A 375 -66.22 26.15 0.70
CA ASP A 375 -65.49 25.54 1.83
C ASP A 375 -63.97 25.54 1.64
N LEU A 376 -63.51 25.31 0.40
CA LEU A 376 -62.08 25.33 0.07
C LEU A 376 -61.53 26.77 0.08
N ARG A 377 -62.34 27.75 -0.30
CA ARG A 377 -61.99 29.18 -0.20
C ARG A 377 -61.87 29.64 1.26
N LEU A 378 -62.76 29.19 2.15
CA LEU A 378 -62.66 29.44 3.60
C LEU A 378 -61.36 28.87 4.22
N ARG A 379 -60.94 27.68 3.77
CA ARG A 379 -59.65 27.08 4.15
C ARG A 379 -58.43 27.69 3.42
N GLY A 380 -58.62 28.68 2.56
CA GLY A 380 -57.54 29.51 1.96
C GLY A 380 -57.14 29.20 0.51
N LEU A 381 -57.81 28.28 -0.20
CA LEU A 381 -57.54 28.00 -1.62
C LEU A 381 -58.24 29.04 -2.51
N THR A 382 -57.46 29.90 -3.15
CA THR A 382 -57.94 30.92 -4.10
C THR A 382 -58.10 30.40 -5.53
N GLY A 383 -57.50 29.25 -5.84
CA GLY A 383 -57.17 28.88 -7.22
C GLY A 383 -56.03 29.77 -7.76
N TYR A 384 -55.59 29.54 -9.01
CA TYR A 384 -54.49 30.28 -9.62
C TYR A 384 -54.78 31.79 -9.69
N SER A 385 -54.13 32.56 -8.81
CA SER A 385 -54.34 34.00 -8.64
C SER A 385 -53.01 34.75 -8.73
N VAL A 386 -52.98 35.79 -9.57
CA VAL A 386 -51.81 36.67 -9.71
C VAL A 386 -51.48 37.35 -8.39
N ASP A 387 -52.48 37.63 -7.57
CA ASP A 387 -52.31 38.31 -6.28
C ASP A 387 -51.87 37.35 -5.16
N THR A 388 -52.29 36.08 -5.22
CA THR A 388 -51.73 35.01 -4.38
C THR A 388 -50.26 34.74 -4.72
N ILE A 389 -49.91 34.73 -6.01
CA ILE A 389 -48.52 34.64 -6.48
C ILE A 389 -47.67 35.83 -5.96
N LYS A 390 -48.20 37.06 -5.99
CA LYS A 390 -47.50 38.25 -5.45
C LYS A 390 -47.24 38.12 -3.96
N ASP A 391 -48.26 37.78 -3.16
CA ASP A 391 -48.10 37.65 -1.71
C ASP A 391 -47.06 36.56 -1.37
N ASN A 392 -47.20 35.39 -1.97
CA ASN A 392 -46.30 34.24 -1.75
C ASN A 392 -44.94 34.34 -2.47
N PHE A 393 -44.63 35.43 -3.18
CA PHE A 393 -43.40 35.52 -3.98
C PHE A 393 -42.13 35.48 -3.11
N TRP A 394 -42.16 36.21 -2.00
CA TRP A 394 -41.02 36.41 -1.08
C TRP A 394 -41.11 35.54 0.19
N PRO A 395 -39.98 35.21 0.83
CA PRO A 395 -39.96 34.45 2.09
C PRO A 395 -40.52 35.26 3.25
N VAL A 396 -41.21 34.59 4.17
CA VAL A 396 -41.49 35.10 5.53
C VAL A 396 -41.37 33.95 6.50
N PHE A 397 -40.15 33.73 7.00
CA PHE A 397 -39.88 32.67 7.97
C PHE A 397 -40.53 32.98 9.33
N ARG A 398 -41.12 31.97 9.96
CA ARG A 398 -41.67 32.01 11.32
C ARG A 398 -40.88 31.09 12.26
N ASP A 399 -41.22 31.14 13.56
CA ASP A 399 -40.85 30.13 14.56
C ASP A 399 -39.35 29.84 14.73
N GLY A 400 -38.50 30.83 14.38
CA GLY A 400 -37.03 30.69 14.41
C GLY A 400 -36.43 29.93 13.23
N TYR A 401 -37.24 29.54 12.23
CA TYR A 401 -36.75 28.98 10.97
C TYR A 401 -36.06 30.06 10.12
N GLY A 402 -35.30 29.57 9.13
CA GLY A 402 -34.59 30.34 8.13
C GLY A 402 -34.21 29.45 6.97
N PHE A 403 -33.64 30.02 5.90
CA PHE A 403 -33.39 29.31 4.64
C PHE A 403 -32.71 27.94 4.81
N PHE A 404 -31.67 27.85 5.65
CA PHE A 404 -30.92 26.60 5.86
C PHE A 404 -31.63 25.61 6.80
N GLN A 405 -32.46 26.10 7.72
CA GLN A 405 -33.31 25.27 8.58
C GLN A 405 -34.44 24.65 7.75
N THR A 406 -35.13 25.43 6.92
CA THR A 406 -36.14 24.95 5.96
C THR A 406 -35.51 23.99 4.95
N PHE A 407 -34.31 24.28 4.44
CA PHE A 407 -33.53 23.35 3.63
C PHE A 407 -33.24 22.03 4.38
N SER A 408 -32.88 22.07 5.67
CA SER A 408 -32.55 20.86 6.43
C SER A 408 -33.73 19.89 6.62
N ILE A 409 -34.96 20.42 6.60
CA ILE A 409 -36.22 19.67 6.63
C ILE A 409 -36.61 19.17 5.22
N TYR A 410 -36.36 19.97 4.18
CA TYR A 410 -36.62 19.58 2.78
C TYR A 410 -35.63 18.53 2.25
N PHE A 411 -34.33 18.66 2.54
CA PHE A 411 -33.25 17.92 1.88
C PHE A 411 -33.40 16.38 1.84
N PRO A 412 -34.01 15.67 2.82
CA PRO A 412 -34.24 14.23 2.70
C PRO A 412 -35.08 13.85 1.46
N ALA A 413 -35.96 14.74 0.98
CA ALA A 413 -36.72 14.59 -0.27
C ALA A 413 -35.87 14.63 -1.55
N ALA A 414 -34.58 14.94 -1.46
CA ALA A 414 -33.62 14.83 -2.57
C ALA A 414 -32.66 13.64 -2.40
N THR A 415 -32.72 12.92 -1.28
CA THR A 415 -31.87 11.74 -1.01
C THR A 415 -32.38 10.49 -1.77
N GLY A 416 -31.80 9.32 -1.53
CA GLY A 416 -32.21 8.10 -2.23
C GLY A 416 -31.57 7.86 -3.61
N ILE A 417 -30.74 8.77 -4.12
CA ILE A 417 -30.07 8.67 -5.44
C ILE A 417 -29.22 7.40 -5.67
N MET A 418 -28.86 6.70 -4.59
CA MET A 418 -28.10 5.45 -4.61
C MET A 418 -28.98 4.18 -4.61
N ALA A 419 -30.31 4.29 -4.58
CA ALA A 419 -31.22 3.14 -4.56
C ALA A 419 -31.01 2.18 -5.76
N GLY A 420 -30.81 2.73 -6.96
CA GLY A 420 -30.45 1.92 -8.14
C GLY A 420 -29.02 1.34 -8.13
N ALA A 421 -28.10 1.92 -7.36
CA ALA A 421 -26.76 1.36 -7.15
C ALA A 421 -26.75 0.24 -6.09
N ASN A 422 -27.69 0.24 -5.15
CA ASN A 422 -27.83 -0.80 -4.13
C ASN A 422 -28.11 -2.20 -4.72
N ILE A 423 -28.71 -2.30 -5.91
CA ILE A 423 -28.93 -3.57 -6.62
C ILE A 423 -28.02 -3.76 -7.85
N SER A 424 -26.80 -3.24 -7.81
CA SER A 424 -25.83 -3.33 -8.92
C SER A 424 -25.56 -4.75 -9.45
N GLY A 425 -25.76 -5.79 -8.63
CA GLY A 425 -25.62 -7.20 -9.06
C GLY A 425 -26.76 -7.70 -9.94
N ASP A 426 -27.97 -7.20 -9.71
CA ASP A 426 -29.21 -7.67 -10.36
C ASP A 426 -29.50 -6.95 -11.68
N LEU A 427 -28.74 -5.89 -11.99
CA LEU A 427 -28.83 -5.16 -13.26
C LEU A 427 -28.17 -5.95 -14.40
N ALA A 428 -28.74 -5.83 -15.60
CA ALA A 428 -28.20 -6.43 -16.82
C ALA A 428 -26.84 -5.82 -17.21
N ASN A 429 -26.74 -4.49 -17.18
CA ASN A 429 -25.55 -3.72 -17.58
C ASN A 429 -25.31 -2.54 -16.62
N PRO A 430 -24.69 -2.75 -15.43
CA PRO A 430 -24.66 -1.74 -14.37
C PRO A 430 -24.00 -0.41 -14.78
N GLN A 431 -22.86 -0.48 -15.49
CA GLN A 431 -22.09 0.68 -15.96
C GLN A 431 -22.90 1.63 -16.85
N LYS A 432 -23.77 1.09 -17.72
CA LYS A 432 -24.63 1.87 -18.63
C LYS A 432 -25.99 2.21 -17.99
N ALA A 433 -26.47 1.38 -17.06
CA ALA A 433 -27.78 1.52 -16.41
C ALA A 433 -27.79 2.57 -15.29
N ILE A 434 -26.82 2.53 -14.37
CA ILE A 434 -26.81 3.40 -13.18
C ILE A 434 -26.72 4.88 -13.59
N PRO A 435 -25.79 5.32 -14.47
CA PRO A 435 -25.71 6.73 -14.85
C PRO A 435 -26.95 7.26 -15.55
N ARG A 436 -27.59 6.45 -16.42
CA ARG A 436 -28.82 6.85 -17.13
C ARG A 436 -30.00 6.97 -16.18
N GLY A 437 -30.23 5.96 -15.33
CA GLY A 437 -31.36 5.93 -14.41
C GLY A 437 -31.26 6.97 -13.30
N THR A 438 -30.10 7.08 -12.63
CA THR A 438 -29.95 8.03 -11.51
C THR A 438 -30.01 9.48 -11.98
N LEU A 439 -29.27 9.89 -13.02
CA LEU A 439 -29.30 11.30 -13.47
C LEU A 439 -30.68 11.71 -14.02
N LEU A 440 -31.36 10.83 -14.77
CA LEU A 440 -32.71 11.09 -15.24
C LEU A 440 -33.73 11.14 -14.08
N SER A 441 -33.58 10.29 -13.06
CA SER A 441 -34.45 10.35 -11.87
C SER A 441 -34.33 11.70 -11.14
N ILE A 442 -33.11 12.21 -10.92
CA ILE A 442 -32.88 13.48 -10.22
C ILE A 442 -33.48 14.64 -11.02
N ALA A 443 -33.27 14.67 -12.34
CA ALA A 443 -33.86 15.71 -13.19
C ALA A 443 -35.40 15.67 -13.15
N PHE A 444 -36.00 14.48 -13.28
CA PHE A 444 -37.45 14.29 -13.26
C PHE A 444 -38.09 14.69 -11.93
N THR A 445 -37.53 14.23 -10.79
CA THR A 445 -38.07 14.59 -9.47
C THR A 445 -37.86 16.06 -9.16
N THR A 446 -36.72 16.66 -9.53
CA THR A 446 -36.46 18.10 -9.33
C THR A 446 -37.51 18.95 -10.03
N VAL A 447 -37.87 18.63 -11.28
CA VAL A 447 -38.92 19.34 -12.03
C VAL A 447 -40.27 19.24 -11.31
N ILE A 448 -40.65 18.05 -10.83
CA ILE A 448 -41.90 17.87 -10.08
C ILE A 448 -41.90 18.65 -8.76
N TYR A 449 -40.80 18.64 -7.99
CA TYR A 449 -40.71 19.44 -6.76
C TYR A 449 -40.81 20.95 -7.02
N MET A 450 -40.16 21.47 -8.07
CA MET A 450 -40.28 22.90 -8.45
C MET A 450 -41.72 23.26 -8.85
N LEU A 451 -42.39 22.40 -9.63
CA LEU A 451 -43.79 22.58 -9.99
C LEU A 451 -44.73 22.53 -8.77
N LEU A 452 -44.51 21.62 -7.82
CA LEU A 452 -45.32 21.55 -6.59
C LEU A 452 -45.14 22.80 -5.70
N VAL A 453 -43.91 23.31 -5.55
CA VAL A 453 -43.66 24.59 -4.83
C VAL A 453 -44.35 25.76 -5.54
N PHE A 454 -44.31 25.81 -6.87
CA PHE A 454 -44.99 26.84 -7.64
C PHE A 454 -46.53 26.74 -7.52
N CYS A 455 -47.11 25.56 -7.75
CA CYS A 455 -48.56 25.36 -7.71
C CYS A 455 -49.14 25.64 -6.31
N THR A 456 -48.53 25.12 -5.25
CA THR A 456 -48.99 25.40 -3.87
C THR A 456 -48.92 26.88 -3.53
N GLY A 457 -47.79 27.55 -3.83
CA GLY A 457 -47.64 29.00 -3.63
C GLY A 457 -48.52 29.87 -4.55
N ALA A 458 -48.98 29.37 -5.71
CA ALA A 458 -49.81 30.11 -6.65
C ALA A 458 -51.33 30.00 -6.39
N THR A 459 -51.75 29.01 -5.58
CA THR A 459 -53.17 28.65 -5.41
C THR A 459 -53.71 28.85 -4.00
N VAL A 460 -52.87 28.95 -2.96
CA VAL A 460 -53.29 29.01 -1.55
C VAL A 460 -52.62 30.17 -0.80
N VAL A 461 -53.34 30.86 0.09
CA VAL A 461 -52.77 31.90 0.96
C VAL A 461 -51.99 31.31 2.14
N ARG A 462 -51.10 32.11 2.77
CA ARG A 462 -50.27 31.63 3.89
C ARG A 462 -51.05 31.22 5.13
N ASP A 463 -52.12 31.94 5.43
CA ASP A 463 -52.90 31.83 6.67
C ASP A 463 -54.39 31.93 6.33
N ALA A 464 -55.21 31.06 6.93
CA ALA A 464 -56.67 31.13 6.84
C ALA A 464 -57.30 30.67 8.16
N ASP A 465 -58.41 31.31 8.55
CA ASP A 465 -59.14 31.01 9.79
C ASP A 465 -60.20 29.90 9.62
N GLY A 466 -60.65 29.62 8.40
CA GLY A 466 -61.75 28.69 8.12
C GLY A 466 -63.15 29.29 8.29
N VAL A 467 -63.25 30.60 8.53
CA VAL A 467 -64.50 31.34 8.83
C VAL A 467 -64.75 32.46 7.82
N HIS A 468 -63.69 33.08 7.30
CA HIS A 468 -63.77 34.17 6.33
C HIS A 468 -62.95 33.84 5.05
N VAL A 469 -63.51 34.13 3.89
CA VAL A 469 -62.79 33.97 2.61
C VAL A 469 -61.69 35.02 2.47
N PRO A 470 -60.51 34.71 1.89
CA PRO A 470 -59.42 35.68 1.72
C PRO A 470 -59.85 36.94 0.96
N VAL A 471 -59.89 38.08 1.67
CA VAL A 471 -60.32 39.38 1.13
C VAL A 471 -59.12 40.16 0.59
N LEU A 472 -59.24 40.62 -0.66
CA LEU A 472 -58.21 41.39 -1.37
C LEU A 472 -58.20 42.86 -0.91
N LEU A 473 -57.02 43.45 -0.68
CA LEU A 473 -56.87 44.83 -0.19
C LEU A 473 -57.51 45.89 -1.09
N THR A 474 -57.56 45.64 -2.41
CA THR A 474 -58.16 46.54 -3.40
C THR A 474 -59.67 46.35 -3.57
N ALA A 475 -60.27 45.33 -2.93
CA ALA A 475 -61.70 45.04 -3.04
C ALA A 475 -62.57 45.73 -1.96
N VAL A 476 -61.95 46.35 -0.94
CA VAL A 476 -62.64 46.97 0.20
C VAL A 476 -62.30 48.45 0.29
N ALA A 477 -63.29 49.32 0.05
CA ALA A 477 -63.10 50.78 0.09
C ALA A 477 -62.91 51.35 1.51
N ASN A 478 -63.48 50.69 2.54
CA ASN A 478 -63.43 51.14 3.93
C ASN A 478 -62.66 50.14 4.80
N GLN A 479 -61.46 50.52 5.27
CA GLN A 479 -60.64 49.68 6.16
C GLN A 479 -61.35 49.32 7.49
N THR A 480 -62.30 50.15 7.94
CA THR A 480 -63.12 49.89 9.13
C THR A 480 -63.96 48.62 9.01
N LEU A 481 -64.56 48.34 7.84
CA LEU A 481 -65.37 47.14 7.61
C LEU A 481 -64.53 45.86 7.60
N ALA A 482 -63.25 45.92 7.21
CA ALA A 482 -62.34 44.79 7.38
C ALA A 482 -62.06 44.55 8.87
N GLN A 483 -61.76 45.62 9.62
CA GLN A 483 -61.43 45.55 11.04
C GLN A 483 -62.60 45.08 11.91
N GLU A 484 -63.84 45.43 11.58
CA GLU A 484 -65.06 44.92 12.22
C GLU A 484 -65.24 43.41 12.00
N ASN A 485 -64.83 42.88 10.85
CA ASN A 485 -64.82 41.44 10.53
C ASN A 485 -63.51 40.74 10.97
N GLY A 486 -62.73 41.33 11.88
CA GLY A 486 -61.51 40.72 12.42
C GLY A 486 -60.35 40.56 11.42
N LEU A 487 -60.41 41.25 10.28
CA LEU A 487 -59.39 41.28 9.24
C LEU A 487 -58.53 42.55 9.38
N PHE A 488 -57.21 42.38 9.48
CA PHE A 488 -56.27 43.47 9.70
C PHE A 488 -55.41 43.77 8.47
N ALA A 489 -54.97 45.03 8.35
CA ALA A 489 -53.97 45.40 7.36
C ALA A 489 -52.67 44.59 7.60
N PRO A 490 -52.11 43.94 6.58
CA PRO A 490 -50.98 43.04 6.75
C PRO A 490 -49.71 43.80 7.15
N LYS A 491 -48.86 43.19 7.98
CA LYS A 491 -47.57 43.79 8.41
C LYS A 491 -46.49 43.85 7.30
N ARG A 492 -46.87 43.62 6.03
CA ARG A 492 -45.96 43.38 4.88
C ARG A 492 -46.37 44.28 3.71
N PRO A 493 -45.46 45.09 3.12
CA PRO A 493 -45.84 46.07 2.10
C PRO A 493 -46.12 45.47 0.71
N TRP A 494 -45.93 44.16 0.52
CA TRP A 494 -46.19 43.42 -0.72
C TRP A 494 -47.33 42.40 -0.61
N ALA A 495 -47.99 42.30 0.55
CA ALA A 495 -49.14 41.41 0.71
C ALA A 495 -50.35 41.96 -0.07
N ALA A 496 -51.15 41.08 -0.66
CA ALA A 496 -52.33 41.44 -1.45
C ALA A 496 -53.66 41.24 -0.70
N TYR A 497 -53.66 40.48 0.39
CA TYR A 497 -54.83 40.11 1.20
C TYR A 497 -54.72 40.70 2.62
N PHE A 498 -55.85 40.89 3.29
CA PHE A 498 -55.88 41.21 4.72
C PHE A 498 -55.44 40.00 5.57
N GLU A 499 -54.70 40.22 6.66
CA GLU A 499 -54.29 39.17 7.61
C GLU A 499 -55.41 38.93 8.65
N PRO A 500 -55.94 37.71 8.82
CA PRO A 500 -56.96 37.42 9.84
C PRO A 500 -56.38 37.49 11.26
N GLN A 501 -57.23 37.73 12.27
CA GLN A 501 -56.85 37.76 13.69
C GLN A 501 -55.94 36.58 14.11
N CYS A 502 -56.23 35.37 13.64
CA CYS A 502 -55.45 34.17 13.97
C CYS A 502 -53.98 34.26 13.51
N ALA A 503 -53.67 35.02 12.45
CA ALA A 503 -52.33 35.14 11.89
C ALA A 503 -51.42 36.07 12.71
N GLN A 504 -51.99 36.88 13.60
CA GLN A 504 -51.24 37.71 14.54
C GLN A 504 -50.88 36.95 15.83
N ASN A 505 -51.72 35.98 16.23
CA ASN A 505 -51.51 35.14 17.41
C ASN A 505 -50.85 33.78 17.09
N SER A 506 -50.57 33.49 15.81
CA SER A 506 -50.13 32.17 15.32
C SER A 506 -51.08 31.01 15.67
N THR A 507 -52.40 31.26 15.62
CA THR A 507 -53.45 30.28 15.97
C THR A 507 -54.35 29.91 14.78
N CYS A 508 -53.92 30.14 13.54
CA CYS A 508 -54.73 29.79 12.36
C CYS A 508 -54.76 28.26 12.15
N PRO A 509 -55.93 27.65 11.90
CA PRO A 509 -56.02 26.23 11.58
C PRO A 509 -55.61 25.90 10.14
N TYR A 510 -55.68 26.86 9.20
CA TYR A 510 -55.49 26.62 7.76
C TYR A 510 -54.50 27.60 7.09
N GLY A 511 -54.30 27.43 5.78
CA GLY A 511 -53.27 28.11 4.99
C GLY A 511 -51.92 27.37 4.94
N LEU A 512 -51.05 27.74 3.98
CA LEU A 512 -49.77 27.08 3.67
C LEU A 512 -48.82 26.89 4.87
N MET A 513 -48.93 27.75 5.89
CA MET A 513 -48.05 27.72 7.06
C MET A 513 -48.49 26.71 8.12
N ASN A 514 -49.79 26.50 8.28
CA ASN A 514 -50.38 25.94 9.49
C ASN A 514 -51.01 24.56 9.28
N TYR A 515 -51.51 24.29 8.07
CA TYR A 515 -52.06 22.98 7.69
C TYR A 515 -51.11 22.29 6.72
N PHE A 516 -50.84 21.00 6.94
CA PHE A 516 -49.85 20.26 6.16
C PHE A 516 -50.43 19.47 4.97
N GLN A 517 -51.73 19.12 5.02
CA GLN A 517 -52.42 18.36 3.95
C GLN A 517 -52.93 19.28 2.80
N ILE A 518 -52.22 20.37 2.50
CA ILE A 518 -52.61 21.33 1.44
C ILE A 518 -52.69 20.67 0.05
N ILE A 519 -51.83 19.68 -0.21
CA ILE A 519 -51.82 18.93 -1.48
C ILE A 519 -53.02 17.98 -1.58
N GLU A 520 -53.58 17.52 -0.46
CA GLU A 520 -54.85 16.78 -0.44
C GLU A 520 -56.03 17.73 -0.68
N MET A 521 -56.03 18.89 -0.01
CA MET A 521 -57.06 19.92 -0.14
C MET A 521 -57.16 20.51 -1.56
N GLY A 522 -56.06 20.65 -2.29
CA GLY A 522 -56.02 21.19 -3.66
C GLY A 522 -56.15 20.15 -4.79
N SER A 523 -56.58 18.94 -4.48
CA SER A 523 -56.64 17.81 -5.42
C SER A 523 -58.02 17.55 -6.02
N LEU A 524 -58.11 16.68 -7.03
CA LEU A 524 -59.39 16.26 -7.63
C LEU A 524 -60.13 15.27 -6.72
N TRP A 525 -59.41 14.38 -6.03
CA TRP A 525 -59.98 13.42 -5.09
C TRP A 525 -59.04 13.14 -3.91
N GLY A 526 -59.18 13.94 -2.85
CA GLY A 526 -58.34 13.90 -1.64
C GLY A 526 -57.95 12.51 -1.09
N PRO A 527 -58.87 11.54 -0.97
CA PRO A 527 -58.54 10.17 -0.55
C PRO A 527 -57.46 9.47 -1.39
N LEU A 528 -57.29 9.83 -2.67
CA LEU A 528 -56.19 9.35 -3.51
C LEU A 528 -54.85 10.00 -3.17
N ILE A 529 -54.84 11.26 -2.73
CA ILE A 529 -53.64 11.90 -2.16
C ILE A 529 -53.27 11.22 -0.84
N THR A 530 -54.22 11.02 0.07
CA THR A 530 -53.95 10.25 1.30
C THR A 530 -53.44 8.84 0.99
N ALA A 531 -54.04 8.11 0.04
CA ALA A 531 -53.49 6.84 -0.44
C ALA A 531 -52.07 6.99 -1.02
N GLY A 532 -51.79 8.06 -1.75
CA GLY A 532 -50.46 8.41 -2.27
C GLY A 532 -49.42 8.68 -1.17
N ILE A 533 -49.82 9.32 -0.07
CA ILE A 533 -48.99 9.57 1.12
C ILE A 533 -48.65 8.25 1.81
N LEU A 534 -49.66 7.42 2.10
CA LEU A 534 -49.48 6.15 2.81
C LEU A 534 -48.66 5.16 1.96
N THR A 535 -48.87 5.10 0.64
CA THR A 535 -48.10 4.22 -0.26
C THR A 535 -46.67 4.71 -0.49
N SER A 536 -46.44 6.02 -0.62
CA SER A 536 -45.10 6.63 -0.68
C SER A 536 -44.29 6.34 0.57
N SER A 537 -44.84 6.68 1.75
CA SER A 537 -44.16 6.53 3.04
C SER A 537 -43.80 5.08 3.34
N LEU A 538 -44.73 4.12 3.16
CA LEU A 538 -44.42 2.68 3.32
C LEU A 538 -43.37 2.19 2.31
N SER A 539 -43.43 2.64 1.05
CA SER A 539 -42.47 2.23 0.01
C SER A 539 -41.05 2.67 0.36
N SER A 540 -40.85 3.95 0.68
CA SER A 540 -39.52 4.49 1.02
C SER A 540 -39.03 3.96 2.37
N ALA A 541 -39.91 3.73 3.35
CA ALA A 541 -39.58 3.06 4.61
C ALA A 541 -39.07 1.63 4.38
N LEU A 542 -39.81 0.83 3.63
CA LEU A 542 -39.48 -0.57 3.34
C LEU A 542 -38.16 -0.69 2.57
N ALA A 543 -37.96 0.15 1.55
CA ALA A 543 -36.70 0.20 0.79
C ALA A 543 -35.50 0.56 1.68
N SER A 544 -35.67 1.48 2.62
CA SER A 544 -34.63 1.89 3.57
C SER A 544 -34.32 0.78 4.60
N LEU A 545 -35.37 0.11 5.10
CA LEU A 545 -35.30 -1.00 6.05
C LEU A 545 -34.63 -2.26 5.46
N VAL A 546 -34.68 -2.44 4.13
CA VAL A 546 -33.92 -3.46 3.38
C VAL A 546 -32.51 -2.98 3.02
N GLY A 547 -32.35 -1.71 2.62
CA GLY A 547 -31.08 -1.15 2.18
C GLY A 547 -30.02 -1.06 3.28
N ALA A 548 -30.36 -0.49 4.44
CA ALA A 548 -29.44 -0.32 5.56
C ALA A 548 -28.74 -1.63 6.01
N PRO A 549 -29.45 -2.72 6.35
CA PRO A 549 -28.82 -3.96 6.84
C PRO A 549 -28.01 -4.69 5.77
N LYS A 550 -28.37 -4.60 4.48
CA LYS A 550 -27.58 -5.21 3.39
C LYS A 550 -26.27 -4.46 3.16
N VAL A 551 -26.26 -3.12 3.28
CA VAL A 551 -25.02 -2.33 3.32
C VAL A 551 -24.18 -2.71 4.54
N PHE A 552 -24.78 -2.77 5.74
CA PHE A 552 -24.08 -3.13 6.97
C PHE A 552 -23.45 -4.54 6.88
N GLN A 553 -24.20 -5.53 6.39
CA GLN A 553 -23.74 -6.90 6.17
C GLN A 553 -22.50 -6.93 5.26
N ALA A 554 -22.50 -6.16 4.17
CA ALA A 554 -21.37 -6.13 3.24
C ALA A 554 -20.10 -5.54 3.88
N VAL A 555 -20.22 -4.47 4.69
CA VAL A 555 -19.12 -3.94 5.53
C VAL A 555 -18.61 -5.00 6.51
N CYS A 556 -19.52 -5.75 7.16
CA CYS A 556 -19.15 -6.82 8.09
C CYS A 556 -18.44 -8.00 7.39
N ASN A 557 -18.84 -8.34 6.16
CA ASN A 557 -18.27 -9.43 5.36
C ASN A 557 -16.82 -9.17 4.92
N ASP A 558 -16.47 -7.93 4.59
CA ASP A 558 -15.08 -7.53 4.26
C ASP A 558 -14.14 -7.50 5.50
N LYS A 559 -14.64 -7.84 6.70
CA LYS A 559 -13.89 -7.96 7.97
C LYS A 559 -13.14 -6.69 8.41
N LEU A 560 -13.51 -5.52 7.89
CA LEU A 560 -12.82 -4.24 8.13
C LEU A 560 -12.74 -3.88 9.63
N PHE A 561 -13.78 -4.23 10.39
CA PHE A 561 -13.83 -4.11 11.85
C PHE A 561 -14.04 -5.50 12.46
N PRO A 562 -13.21 -5.97 13.41
CA PRO A 562 -13.23 -7.37 13.85
C PRO A 562 -14.49 -7.72 14.67
N TYR A 563 -14.96 -6.80 15.52
CA TYR A 563 -16.05 -7.07 16.47
C TYR A 563 -17.43 -7.14 15.79
N ILE A 564 -17.66 -6.41 14.69
CA ILE A 564 -18.97 -6.41 13.99
C ILE A 564 -19.21 -7.66 13.15
N LYS A 565 -18.22 -8.56 13.01
CA LYS A 565 -18.33 -9.85 12.29
C LYS A 565 -19.54 -10.68 12.75
N TYR A 566 -20.04 -10.49 13.98
CA TYR A 566 -21.28 -11.07 14.47
C TYR A 566 -22.49 -10.84 13.53
N PHE A 567 -22.58 -9.67 12.91
CA PHE A 567 -23.67 -9.24 12.03
C PHE A 567 -23.50 -9.69 10.56
N ALA A 568 -22.31 -10.18 10.18
CA ALA A 568 -22.04 -10.71 8.84
C ALA A 568 -22.85 -11.98 8.50
N LYS A 569 -23.30 -12.74 9.53
CA LYS A 569 -23.88 -14.07 9.35
C LYS A 569 -25.21 -14.01 8.58
N THR A 570 -25.19 -14.62 7.38
CA THR A 570 -26.32 -14.90 6.50
C THR A 570 -27.27 -15.95 7.10
N PHE A 571 -28.55 -15.92 6.72
CA PHE A 571 -29.53 -16.95 7.09
C PHE A 571 -30.52 -17.20 5.93
N GLY A 572 -30.88 -18.47 5.72
CA GLY A 572 -31.82 -18.87 4.65
C GLY A 572 -31.13 -19.16 3.31
N LYS A 573 -31.92 -19.30 2.25
CA LYS A 573 -31.41 -19.60 0.89
C LYS A 573 -30.96 -18.34 0.13
N ASP A 574 -31.45 -17.18 0.55
CA ASP A 574 -31.30 -15.88 -0.11
C ASP A 574 -30.31 -14.96 0.65
N GLU A 575 -29.47 -15.56 1.51
CA GLU A 575 -28.37 -14.94 2.27
C GLU A 575 -28.74 -13.76 3.22
N GLU A 576 -30.01 -13.66 3.62
CA GLU A 576 -30.55 -12.51 4.36
C GLU A 576 -29.94 -12.27 5.77
N PRO A 577 -29.48 -11.03 6.10
CA PRO A 577 -28.79 -10.72 7.35
C PRO A 577 -29.75 -10.44 8.53
N ARG A 578 -30.44 -11.48 9.02
CA ARG A 578 -31.41 -11.39 10.15
C ARG A 578 -30.93 -10.60 11.37
N ARG A 579 -29.62 -10.63 11.67
CA ARG A 579 -29.01 -9.86 12.77
C ARG A 579 -28.88 -8.37 12.48
N ALA A 580 -28.56 -7.98 11.24
CA ALA A 580 -28.49 -6.58 10.84
C ALA A 580 -29.89 -5.97 10.72
N TYR A 581 -30.89 -6.76 10.28
CA TYR A 581 -32.30 -6.36 10.33
C TYR A 581 -32.74 -5.99 11.76
N ALA A 582 -32.44 -6.84 12.75
CA ALA A 582 -32.74 -6.55 14.15
C ALA A 582 -32.04 -5.27 14.68
N LEU A 583 -30.77 -5.05 14.33
CA LEU A 583 -30.04 -3.83 14.69
C LEU A 583 -30.67 -2.58 14.04
N THR A 584 -31.04 -2.67 12.76
CA THR A 584 -31.70 -1.59 12.01
C THR A 584 -33.05 -1.26 12.62
N PHE A 585 -33.83 -2.27 13.00
CA PHE A 585 -35.12 -2.11 13.68
C PHE A 585 -34.98 -1.41 15.05
N ILE A 586 -33.99 -1.78 15.86
CA ILE A 586 -33.72 -1.11 17.14
C ILE A 586 -33.38 0.38 16.93
N ILE A 587 -32.49 0.69 15.98
CA ILE A 587 -32.16 2.09 15.63
C ILE A 587 -33.40 2.85 15.14
N CYS A 588 -34.22 2.21 14.30
CA CYS A 588 -35.45 2.79 13.79
C CYS A 588 -36.43 3.15 14.92
N CYS A 589 -36.69 2.22 15.85
CA CYS A 589 -37.57 2.44 17.00
C CYS A 589 -37.08 3.55 17.95
N LEU A 590 -35.76 3.66 18.16
CA LEU A 590 -35.19 4.76 18.96
C LEU A 590 -35.45 6.14 18.34
N ILE A 591 -35.39 6.25 17.00
CA ILE A 591 -35.68 7.50 16.28
C ILE A 591 -37.19 7.78 16.22
N ILE A 592 -38.03 6.75 16.02
CA ILE A 592 -39.50 6.88 16.10
C ILE A 592 -39.94 7.43 17.46
N GLY A 593 -39.22 7.09 18.54
CA GLY A 593 -39.46 7.63 19.88
C GLY A 593 -39.43 9.16 19.99
N ILE A 594 -38.76 9.87 19.08
CA ILE A 594 -38.78 11.34 19.01
C ILE A 594 -40.22 11.83 18.71
N GLY A 595 -40.87 11.22 17.72
CA GLY A 595 -42.27 11.48 17.32
C GLY A 595 -42.48 12.67 16.37
N ASP A 596 -41.57 13.64 16.32
CA ASP A 596 -41.66 14.81 15.43
C ASP A 596 -40.76 14.67 14.18
N LEU A 597 -41.38 14.70 13.00
CA LEU A 597 -40.72 14.66 11.70
C LEU A 597 -39.72 15.82 11.51
N ASN A 598 -40.02 17.01 12.03
CA ASN A 598 -39.23 18.23 11.83
C ASN A 598 -37.93 18.22 12.65
N LEU A 599 -37.87 17.46 13.75
CA LEU A 599 -36.64 17.20 14.51
C LEU A 599 -35.80 16.04 13.92
N ILE A 600 -36.45 15.08 13.27
CA ILE A 600 -35.77 13.91 12.67
C ILE A 600 -35.10 14.27 11.34
N ALA A 601 -35.76 15.07 10.48
CA ALA A 601 -35.26 15.39 9.14
C ALA A 601 -33.86 16.06 9.12
N PRO A 602 -33.51 17.04 9.98
CA PRO A 602 -32.18 17.63 10.01
C PRO A 602 -31.05 16.63 10.37
N ILE A 603 -31.35 15.63 11.21
CA ILE A 603 -30.41 14.56 11.60
C ILE A 603 -30.06 13.70 10.38
N ILE A 604 -31.08 13.33 9.59
CA ILE A 604 -30.93 12.57 8.34
C ILE A 604 -30.14 13.37 7.31
N SER A 605 -30.47 14.65 7.15
CA SER A 605 -29.76 15.55 6.24
C SER A 605 -28.27 15.66 6.58
N ASN A 606 -27.90 15.77 7.86
CA ASN A 606 -26.51 15.75 8.31
C ASN A 606 -25.78 14.44 7.93
N PHE A 607 -26.39 13.27 8.16
CA PHE A 607 -25.77 11.99 7.80
C PHE A 607 -25.63 11.79 6.28
N PHE A 608 -26.64 12.15 5.48
CA PHE A 608 -26.54 12.03 4.03
C PHE A 608 -25.55 13.04 3.43
N LEU A 609 -25.55 14.31 3.85
CA LEU A 609 -24.57 15.31 3.43
C LEU A 609 -23.13 14.85 3.74
N CYS A 610 -22.90 14.28 4.93
CA CYS A 610 -21.61 13.68 5.27
C CYS A 610 -21.24 12.53 4.31
N SER A 611 -22.14 11.58 4.05
CA SER A 611 -21.88 10.48 3.12
C SER A 611 -21.58 10.95 1.69
N TYR A 612 -22.28 12.00 1.23
CA TYR A 612 -22.11 12.60 -0.10
C TYR A 612 -20.81 13.40 -0.19
N ALA A 613 -20.44 14.15 0.85
CA ALA A 613 -19.16 14.83 0.95
C ALA A 613 -17.99 13.84 0.83
N LEU A 614 -18.07 12.70 1.52
CA LEU A 614 -17.03 11.67 1.51
C LEU A 614 -16.90 10.96 0.15
N VAL A 615 -18.02 10.62 -0.50
CA VAL A 615 -18.01 10.04 -1.86
C VAL A 615 -17.38 11.00 -2.88
N ASN A 616 -17.75 12.29 -2.80
CA ASN A 616 -17.18 13.35 -3.64
C ASN A 616 -15.67 13.54 -3.38
N TYR A 617 -15.26 13.66 -2.11
CA TYR A 617 -13.86 13.84 -1.75
C TYR A 617 -12.98 12.66 -2.18
N ALA A 618 -13.42 11.42 -1.95
CA ALA A 618 -12.67 10.22 -2.30
C ALA A 618 -12.48 10.07 -3.83
N CYS A 619 -13.48 10.45 -4.64
CA CYS A 619 -13.34 10.47 -6.11
C CYS A 619 -12.28 11.51 -6.55
N PHE A 620 -12.27 12.70 -5.94
CA PHE A 620 -11.23 13.70 -6.17
C PHE A 620 -9.84 13.18 -5.76
N ASP A 621 -9.70 12.57 -4.58
CA ASP A 621 -8.43 12.06 -4.05
C ASP A 621 -7.83 10.97 -4.96
N CYS A 622 -8.61 9.94 -5.34
CA CYS A 622 -8.18 8.94 -6.32
C CYS A 622 -7.74 9.55 -7.66
N SER A 623 -8.50 10.53 -8.17
CA SER A 623 -8.18 11.26 -9.40
C SER A 623 -6.92 12.14 -9.29
N MET A 624 -6.59 12.62 -8.09
CA MET A 624 -5.41 13.45 -7.82
C MET A 624 -4.15 12.61 -7.56
N ALA A 625 -4.32 11.45 -6.91
CA ALA A 625 -3.32 10.40 -6.78
C ALA A 625 -2.88 9.84 -8.15
N LYS A 626 -3.81 9.80 -9.12
CA LYS A 626 -3.70 9.04 -10.38
C LYS A 626 -3.53 7.54 -10.10
N THR A 627 -4.33 6.98 -9.20
CA THR A 627 -4.32 5.54 -8.88
C THR A 627 -4.60 4.71 -10.15
N PRO A 628 -3.75 3.72 -10.52
CA PRO A 628 -3.99 2.90 -11.72
C PRO A 628 -5.29 2.08 -11.69
N GLY A 629 -5.91 1.93 -10.51
CA GLY A 629 -7.23 1.30 -10.32
C GLY A 629 -8.42 2.27 -10.35
N PHE A 630 -8.21 3.58 -10.57
CA PHE A 630 -9.29 4.57 -10.73
C PHE A 630 -9.21 5.25 -12.10
N ARG A 631 -9.98 4.72 -13.06
CA ARG A 631 -10.09 5.17 -14.45
C ARG A 631 -11.57 5.27 -14.86
N PRO A 632 -12.32 6.26 -14.33
CA PRO A 632 -13.74 6.40 -14.62
C PRO A 632 -13.96 6.70 -16.11
N ALA A 633 -14.74 5.86 -16.80
CA ALA A 633 -15.06 6.04 -18.22
C ALA A 633 -16.20 7.05 -18.47
N PHE A 634 -16.83 7.59 -17.41
CA PHE A 634 -17.97 8.48 -17.53
C PHE A 634 -17.62 9.90 -18.04
N LYS A 635 -18.02 10.22 -19.27
CA LYS A 635 -17.69 11.46 -20.02
C LYS A 635 -17.92 12.77 -19.25
N TYR A 636 -18.93 12.86 -18.39
CA TYR A 636 -19.27 14.09 -17.66
C TYR A 636 -18.63 14.18 -16.27
N TYR A 637 -17.75 13.24 -15.88
CA TYR A 637 -17.01 13.34 -14.64
C TYR A 637 -15.85 14.34 -14.74
N ASN A 638 -15.71 15.20 -13.74
CA ASN A 638 -14.54 16.04 -13.55
C ASN A 638 -14.18 16.10 -12.06
N LYS A 639 -12.92 15.79 -11.72
CA LYS A 639 -12.42 15.81 -10.34
C LYS A 639 -12.65 17.12 -9.61
N TRP A 640 -12.61 18.27 -10.32
CA TRP A 640 -12.82 19.58 -9.70
C TRP A 640 -14.28 19.84 -9.35
N VAL A 641 -15.22 19.35 -10.16
CA VAL A 641 -16.66 19.37 -9.84
C VAL A 641 -16.93 18.49 -8.63
N SER A 642 -16.26 17.33 -8.55
CA SER A 642 -16.30 16.45 -7.37
C SER A 642 -15.78 17.16 -6.10
N LEU A 643 -14.63 17.87 -6.17
CA LEU A 643 -14.13 18.67 -5.04
C LEU A 643 -15.11 19.80 -4.62
N VAL A 644 -15.69 20.52 -5.59
CA VAL A 644 -16.71 21.55 -5.31
C VAL A 644 -17.94 20.94 -4.63
N GLY A 645 -18.39 19.76 -5.05
CA GLY A 645 -19.47 19.02 -4.39
C GLY A 645 -19.13 18.62 -2.95
N ALA A 646 -17.89 18.19 -2.69
CA ALA A 646 -17.44 17.89 -1.34
C ALA A 646 -17.48 19.14 -0.44
N ILE A 647 -16.90 20.26 -0.92
CA ILE A 647 -16.90 21.54 -0.17
C ILE A 647 -18.33 22.04 0.06
N LEU A 648 -19.20 21.99 -0.96
CA LEU A 648 -20.59 22.42 -0.87
C LEU A 648 -21.37 21.63 0.19
N CYS A 649 -21.28 20.29 0.18
CA CYS A 649 -21.92 19.45 1.21
C CYS A 649 -21.46 19.84 2.62
N ILE A 650 -20.16 20.06 2.81
CA ILE A 650 -19.56 20.40 4.11
C ILE A 650 -20.01 21.79 4.57
N SER A 651 -19.99 22.80 3.70
CA SER A 651 -20.47 24.15 4.00
C SER A 651 -21.94 24.15 4.40
N VAL A 652 -22.81 23.48 3.63
CA VAL A 652 -24.25 23.37 3.94
C VAL A 652 -24.47 22.67 5.29
N MET A 653 -23.73 21.59 5.57
CA MET A 653 -23.83 20.83 6.82
C MET A 653 -23.47 21.70 8.04
N PHE A 654 -22.41 22.50 7.97
CA PHE A 654 -22.03 23.44 9.03
C PHE A 654 -23.02 24.60 9.20
N VAL A 655 -23.58 25.14 8.12
CA VAL A 655 -24.55 26.25 8.18
C VAL A 655 -25.93 25.78 8.68
N MET A 656 -26.33 24.54 8.42
CA MET A 656 -27.52 23.93 9.02
C MET A 656 -27.39 23.80 10.55
N ASN A 657 -26.36 23.10 11.03
CA ASN A 657 -26.10 22.93 12.46
C ASN A 657 -24.63 22.50 12.69
N TRP A 658 -23.79 23.49 13.03
CA TRP A 658 -22.36 23.33 13.24
C TRP A 658 -21.98 22.29 14.31
N PHE A 659 -22.79 22.13 15.36
CA PHE A 659 -22.53 21.18 16.44
C PHE A 659 -22.72 19.74 15.96
N THR A 660 -23.84 19.46 15.28
CA THR A 660 -24.10 18.13 14.71
C THR A 660 -23.16 17.79 13.55
N ALA A 661 -22.68 18.81 12.80
CA ALA A 661 -21.66 18.64 11.78
C ALA A 661 -20.28 18.30 12.37
N LEU A 662 -19.87 19.00 13.44
CA LEU A 662 -18.63 18.70 14.15
C LEU A 662 -18.66 17.29 14.77
N LEU A 663 -19.81 16.87 15.30
CA LEU A 663 -20.02 15.53 15.85
C LEU A 663 -19.92 14.43 14.78
N THR A 664 -20.53 14.61 13.59
CA THR A 664 -20.40 13.63 12.50
C THR A 664 -18.98 13.58 11.93
N PHE A 665 -18.29 14.72 11.85
CA PHE A 665 -16.86 14.77 11.49
C PHE A 665 -15.97 14.06 12.52
N PHE A 666 -16.23 14.22 13.82
CA PHE A 666 -15.48 13.53 14.88
C PHE A 666 -15.62 12.01 14.75
N PHE A 667 -16.84 11.49 14.58
CA PHE A 667 -17.06 10.06 14.37
C PHE A 667 -16.44 9.54 13.06
N PHE A 668 -16.52 10.30 11.96
CA PHE A 668 -15.83 9.95 10.72
C PHE A 668 -14.31 9.88 10.91
N ALA A 669 -13.70 10.89 11.53
CA ALA A 669 -12.26 10.94 11.76
C ALA A 669 -11.80 9.77 12.64
N LEU A 670 -12.57 9.41 13.67
CA LEU A 670 -12.32 8.25 14.53
C LEU A 670 -12.34 6.95 13.73
N LEU A 671 -13.37 6.73 12.88
CA LEU A 671 -13.46 5.55 12.01
C LEU A 671 -12.32 5.48 10.99
N PHE A 672 -11.98 6.60 10.35
CA PHE A 672 -10.92 6.67 9.35
C PHE A 672 -9.54 6.41 9.97
N LEU A 673 -9.23 7.03 11.12
CA LEU A 673 -7.98 6.81 11.85
C LEU A 673 -7.87 5.37 12.40
N TYR A 674 -8.98 4.78 12.86
CA TYR A 674 -9.03 3.38 13.25
C TYR A 674 -8.67 2.45 12.08
N MET A 675 -9.30 2.64 10.92
CA MET A 675 -9.02 1.88 9.70
C MET A 675 -7.56 2.03 9.26
N HIS A 676 -7.04 3.26 9.28
CA HIS A 676 -5.67 3.56 8.90
C HIS A 676 -4.63 2.90 9.82
N HIS A 677 -4.87 2.92 11.14
CA HIS A 677 -3.98 2.30 12.11
C HIS A 677 -4.01 0.76 12.06
N ARG A 678 -5.19 0.17 11.86
CA ARG A 678 -5.37 -1.30 11.84
C ARG A 678 -4.76 -1.98 10.61
N LYS A 679 -4.62 -1.28 9.48
CA LYS A 679 -4.05 -1.79 8.22
C LYS A 679 -4.69 -3.13 7.79
N PRO A 680 -5.97 -3.12 7.36
CA PRO A 680 -6.70 -4.33 7.04
C PRO A 680 -5.97 -5.20 6.00
N GLU A 681 -6.07 -6.52 6.17
CA GLU A 681 -5.43 -7.52 5.30
C GLU A 681 -5.84 -7.39 3.82
N VAL A 682 -7.02 -6.82 3.57
CA VAL A 682 -7.62 -6.74 2.24
C VAL A 682 -7.07 -5.54 1.46
N ASN A 683 -5.95 -5.76 0.77
CA ASN A 683 -5.27 -4.74 -0.03
C ASN A 683 -5.93 -4.52 -1.41
N TRP A 684 -6.99 -3.71 -1.47
CA TRP A 684 -7.54 -3.18 -2.75
C TRP A 684 -6.72 -2.00 -3.33
N GLY A 685 -5.54 -1.73 -2.76
CA GLY A 685 -4.84 -0.46 -2.92
C GLY A 685 -5.33 0.60 -1.94
N SER A 686 -4.50 1.62 -1.73
CA SER A 686 -4.81 2.81 -0.94
C SER A 686 -4.22 4.03 -1.66
N THR A 687 -4.94 5.15 -1.67
CA THR A 687 -4.49 6.38 -2.35
C THR A 687 -3.19 6.89 -1.75
N LEU A 688 -2.97 6.72 -0.44
CA LEU A 688 -1.72 7.05 0.24
C LEU A 688 -0.52 6.25 -0.30
N GLN A 689 -0.71 4.96 -0.62
CA GLN A 689 0.37 4.15 -1.21
C GLN A 689 0.73 4.64 -2.62
N ALA A 690 -0.27 4.99 -3.43
CA ALA A 690 -0.07 5.55 -4.76
C ALA A 690 0.60 6.94 -4.71
N HIS A 691 0.17 7.80 -3.77
CA HIS A 691 0.83 9.08 -3.49
C HIS A 691 2.30 8.90 -3.08
N ASN A 692 2.58 7.99 -2.15
CA ASN A 692 3.96 7.72 -1.72
C ASN A 692 4.84 7.23 -2.87
N TYR A 693 4.34 6.28 -3.69
CA TYR A 693 5.07 5.82 -4.88
C TYR A 693 5.30 6.95 -5.90
N ARG A 694 4.27 7.74 -6.21
CA ARG A 694 4.36 8.84 -7.18
C ARG A 694 5.30 9.94 -6.70
N ASN A 695 5.23 10.31 -5.42
CA ASN A 695 6.09 11.32 -4.81
C ASN A 695 7.55 10.85 -4.76
N ALA A 696 7.80 9.56 -4.46
CA ALA A 696 9.14 8.97 -4.53
C ALA A 696 9.69 9.00 -5.97
N LEU A 697 8.92 8.53 -6.95
CA LEU A 697 9.31 8.56 -8.37
C LEU A 697 9.61 10.00 -8.85
N GLN A 698 8.73 10.95 -8.56
CA GLN A 698 8.93 12.37 -8.89
C GLN A 698 10.19 12.96 -8.20
N SER A 699 10.51 12.51 -6.98
CA SER A 699 11.73 12.93 -6.28
C SER A 699 13.00 12.37 -6.93
N VAL A 700 13.00 11.10 -7.36
CA VAL A 700 14.12 10.49 -8.09
C VAL A 700 14.30 11.15 -9.47
N THR A 701 13.23 11.35 -10.24
CA THR A 701 13.30 12.07 -11.52
C THR A 701 13.75 13.53 -11.38
N LYS A 702 13.48 14.18 -10.23
CA LYS A 702 14.02 15.51 -9.92
C LYS A 702 15.51 15.46 -9.57
N LEU A 703 15.93 14.47 -8.79
CA LEU A 703 17.34 14.26 -8.41
C LEU A 703 18.21 14.01 -9.65
N GLU A 704 17.71 13.24 -10.63
CA GLU A 704 18.41 12.96 -11.89
C GLU A 704 18.82 14.23 -12.66
N ARG A 705 18.01 15.29 -12.56
CA ARG A 705 18.23 16.59 -13.21
C ARG A 705 19.09 17.55 -12.37
N THR A 706 19.60 17.11 -11.23
CA THR A 706 20.41 17.93 -10.32
C THR A 706 21.89 17.55 -10.49
N ASP A 707 22.75 18.54 -10.68
CA ASP A 707 24.20 18.33 -10.83
C ASP A 707 24.84 17.78 -9.55
N GLU A 708 25.89 16.98 -9.74
CA GLU A 708 26.64 16.38 -8.63
C GLU A 708 27.73 17.34 -8.14
N HIS A 709 27.83 17.48 -6.82
CA HIS A 709 28.76 18.39 -6.16
C HIS A 709 29.25 17.78 -4.85
N VAL A 710 30.57 17.90 -4.56
CA VAL A 710 31.26 17.23 -3.44
C VAL A 710 30.57 17.41 -2.08
N LYS A 711 30.10 18.62 -1.74
CA LYS A 711 29.30 18.92 -0.51
C LYS A 711 28.07 18.00 -0.32
N ASN A 712 27.48 17.54 -1.43
CA ASN A 712 26.30 16.68 -1.45
C ASN A 712 26.65 15.19 -1.52
N TYR A 713 27.95 14.83 -1.52
CA TYR A 713 28.38 13.44 -1.48
C TYR A 713 27.80 12.70 -0.27
N ARG A 714 27.38 11.45 -0.48
CA ARG A 714 26.89 10.53 0.56
C ARG A 714 27.45 9.14 0.26
N PRO A 715 27.90 8.37 1.27
CA PRO A 715 28.28 6.97 1.08
C PRO A 715 27.04 6.12 0.78
N GLN A 716 26.84 5.74 -0.49
CA GLN A 716 25.78 4.87 -0.95
C GLN A 716 26.35 3.45 -1.07
N ILE A 717 25.99 2.56 -0.14
CA ILE A 717 26.69 1.29 0.09
C ILE A 717 25.92 0.10 -0.49
N LEU A 718 26.58 -0.67 -1.36
CA LEU A 718 26.20 -2.03 -1.74
C LEU A 718 26.96 -3.01 -0.84
N LEU A 719 26.28 -3.60 0.13
CA LEU A 719 26.87 -4.54 1.09
C LEU A 719 26.64 -5.98 0.62
N LEU A 720 27.70 -6.70 0.25
CA LEU A 720 27.63 -8.13 -0.08
C LEU A 720 27.49 -8.97 1.20
N THR A 721 26.26 -9.07 1.72
CA THR A 721 25.96 -9.79 2.96
C THR A 721 26.02 -11.31 2.80
N GLY A 722 25.62 -11.84 1.64
CA GLY A 722 25.01 -13.17 1.61
C GLY A 722 23.60 -13.11 2.21
N ASN A 723 23.16 -14.16 2.90
CA ASN A 723 21.93 -14.12 3.71
C ASN A 723 22.03 -13.05 4.81
N PRO A 724 21.19 -12.00 4.83
CA PRO A 724 21.28 -10.94 5.83
C PRO A 724 21.06 -11.41 7.28
N ALA A 725 20.38 -12.54 7.49
CA ALA A 725 20.12 -13.09 8.81
C ALA A 725 21.30 -13.87 9.41
N SER A 726 22.19 -14.45 8.59
CA SER A 726 23.38 -15.17 9.08
C SER A 726 24.56 -14.26 9.42
N ARG A 727 24.64 -13.06 8.85
CA ARG A 727 25.73 -12.09 9.05
C ARG A 727 25.26 -10.73 9.61
N PRO A 728 24.52 -10.67 10.73
CA PRO A 728 23.87 -9.44 11.19
C PRO A 728 24.84 -8.36 11.68
N SER A 729 25.96 -8.72 12.31
CA SER A 729 26.94 -7.76 12.84
C SER A 729 27.60 -6.92 11.72
N LEU A 730 27.82 -7.53 10.55
CA LEU A 730 28.27 -6.84 9.34
C LEU A 730 27.29 -5.73 8.92
N ILE A 731 25.98 -6.03 8.96
CA ILE A 731 24.92 -5.08 8.61
C ILE A 731 24.80 -3.97 9.65
N ASP A 732 24.84 -4.34 10.93
CA ASP A 732 24.80 -3.37 12.03
C ASP A 732 25.95 -2.36 11.87
N PHE A 733 27.19 -2.79 11.57
CA PHE A 733 28.33 -1.90 11.30
C PHE A 733 28.06 -0.91 10.17
N PHE A 734 27.67 -1.37 8.96
CA PHE A 734 27.42 -0.45 7.84
C PHE A 734 26.14 0.39 8.02
N SER A 735 25.18 -0.05 8.83
CA SER A 735 24.03 0.75 9.26
C SER A 735 24.45 1.91 10.19
N ASN A 736 25.51 1.75 11.00
CA ASN A 736 26.10 2.84 11.78
C ASN A 736 26.82 3.87 10.89
N ILE A 737 27.21 3.54 9.66
CA ILE A 737 27.81 4.49 8.71
C ILE A 737 26.72 5.28 7.96
N THR A 738 25.66 4.62 7.49
CA THR A 738 24.61 5.27 6.67
C THR A 738 23.54 6.01 7.48
N LYS A 739 23.32 5.63 8.75
CA LYS A 739 22.57 6.39 9.76
C LYS A 739 21.18 6.89 9.34
N ASP A 740 20.39 6.04 8.69
CA ASP A 740 19.08 6.36 8.09
C ASP A 740 19.10 7.46 7.00
N SER A 741 20.27 7.97 6.62
CA SER A 741 20.46 9.19 5.82
C SER A 741 21.04 8.94 4.43
N CYS A 742 21.67 7.79 4.24
CA CYS A 742 22.32 7.37 3.00
C CYS A 742 21.76 6.00 2.54
N LEU A 743 21.95 5.66 1.27
CA LEU A 743 21.51 4.39 0.71
C LEU A 743 22.34 3.22 1.29
N LEU A 744 21.67 2.21 1.83
CA LEU A 744 22.24 0.90 2.17
C LEU A 744 21.45 -0.19 1.46
N THR A 745 22.12 -1.01 0.65
CA THR A 745 21.52 -2.15 -0.04
C THR A 745 22.30 -3.42 0.27
N CYS A 746 21.66 -4.40 0.90
CA CYS A 746 22.21 -5.73 1.13
C CYS A 746 22.01 -6.60 -0.11
N GLY A 747 23.11 -7.07 -0.69
CA GLY A 747 23.16 -7.95 -1.85
C GLY A 747 23.44 -9.41 -1.47
N TYR A 748 22.59 -10.31 -1.97
CA TYR A 748 22.81 -11.76 -1.91
C TYR A 748 22.98 -12.34 -3.32
N VAL A 749 24.18 -12.83 -3.63
CA VAL A 749 24.38 -13.72 -4.78
C VAL A 749 24.03 -15.14 -4.34
N VAL A 750 23.01 -15.71 -4.96
CA VAL A 750 22.54 -17.07 -4.72
C VAL A 750 23.29 -18.00 -5.69
N PRO A 751 24.05 -19.00 -5.21
CA PRO A 751 24.94 -19.85 -6.01
C PRO A 751 24.17 -20.91 -6.80
N CYS A 752 23.31 -20.47 -7.73
CA CYS A 752 22.36 -21.30 -8.46
C CYS A 752 22.25 -20.89 -9.92
N GLU A 753 21.74 -21.79 -10.76
CA GLU A 753 21.22 -21.39 -12.07
C GLU A 753 19.92 -20.56 -11.94
N LYS A 754 19.69 -19.72 -12.95
CA LYS A 754 18.51 -18.88 -13.04
C LYS A 754 17.30 -19.71 -13.51
N SER A 755 16.57 -20.31 -12.56
CA SER A 755 15.27 -20.93 -12.80
C SER A 755 14.10 -20.03 -12.37
N GLU A 756 12.88 -20.35 -12.84
CA GLU A 756 11.68 -19.68 -12.30
C GLU A 756 11.50 -19.97 -10.80
N ILE A 757 11.75 -21.20 -10.36
CA ILE A 757 11.65 -21.61 -8.95
C ILE A 757 12.54 -20.73 -8.06
N VAL A 758 13.83 -20.56 -8.42
CA VAL A 758 14.76 -19.67 -7.70
C VAL A 758 14.28 -18.21 -7.74
N THR A 759 13.69 -17.77 -8.87
CA THR A 759 13.11 -16.42 -9.00
C THR A 759 11.86 -16.22 -8.13
N GLN A 760 11.07 -17.26 -7.89
CA GLN A 760 9.93 -17.22 -6.96
C GLN A 760 10.38 -17.29 -5.49
N LEU A 761 11.37 -18.12 -5.17
CA LEU A 761 11.98 -18.21 -3.82
C LEU A 761 12.62 -16.88 -3.41
N ASN A 762 13.40 -16.25 -4.30
CA ASN A 762 14.01 -14.94 -4.04
C ASN A 762 12.96 -13.84 -3.75
N LYS A 763 11.75 -13.94 -4.31
CA LYS A 763 10.64 -13.04 -3.98
C LYS A 763 10.05 -13.30 -2.58
N LYS A 764 10.01 -14.56 -2.12
CA LYS A 764 9.60 -14.92 -0.75
C LYS A 764 10.63 -14.42 0.27
N PHE A 765 11.90 -14.78 0.10
CA PHE A 765 12.99 -14.31 0.96
C PHE A 765 13.06 -12.78 1.04
N ALA A 766 12.81 -12.06 -0.06
CA ALA A 766 12.77 -10.60 -0.05
C ALA A 766 11.65 -10.01 0.83
N ILE A 767 10.56 -10.72 1.09
CA ILE A 767 9.50 -10.30 2.03
C ILE A 767 9.95 -10.55 3.47
N GLU A 768 10.52 -11.72 3.75
CA GLU A 768 10.95 -12.15 5.08
C GLU A 768 12.14 -11.31 5.60
N ILE A 769 13.14 -11.06 4.76
CA ILE A 769 14.26 -10.17 5.08
C ILE A 769 13.79 -8.73 5.32
N ARG A 770 12.79 -8.23 4.59
CA ARG A 770 12.20 -6.90 4.87
C ARG A 770 11.46 -6.87 6.21
N ALA A 771 10.80 -7.97 6.60
CA ALA A 771 10.21 -8.09 7.94
C ALA A 771 11.28 -8.16 9.04
N TRP A 772 12.41 -8.83 8.79
CA TRP A 772 13.56 -8.90 9.69
C TRP A 772 14.25 -7.53 9.87
N PHE A 773 14.50 -6.79 8.79
CA PHE A 773 15.01 -5.41 8.85
C PHE A 773 14.10 -4.50 9.67
N LYS A 774 12.78 -4.54 9.40
CA LYS A 774 11.77 -3.79 10.17
C LYS A 774 11.79 -4.15 11.67
N LYS A 775 12.03 -5.42 12.02
CA LYS A 775 12.11 -5.93 13.39
C LYS A 775 13.39 -5.52 14.12
N ARG A 776 14.51 -5.28 13.41
CA ARG A 776 15.76 -4.70 13.96
C ARG A 776 15.86 -3.18 13.82
N HIS A 777 14.86 -2.52 13.24
CA HIS A 777 14.88 -1.09 12.90
C HIS A 777 15.97 -0.66 11.89
N ILE A 778 16.48 -1.59 11.08
CA ILE A 778 17.50 -1.33 10.04
C ILE A 778 16.82 -0.77 8.79
N LYS A 779 17.30 0.36 8.27
CA LYS A 779 16.83 0.94 7.00
C LYS A 779 17.74 0.54 5.83
N ALA A 780 17.60 -0.71 5.40
CA ALA A 780 18.30 -1.26 4.24
C ALA A 780 17.32 -1.78 3.18
N PHE A 781 17.73 -1.69 1.91
CA PHE A 781 17.12 -2.44 0.82
C PHE A 781 17.74 -3.83 0.73
N TYR A 782 17.01 -4.77 0.13
CA TYR A 782 17.50 -6.13 -0.16
C TYR A 782 17.38 -6.40 -1.65
N THR A 783 18.45 -6.91 -2.24
CA THR A 783 18.53 -7.36 -3.63
C THR A 783 19.18 -8.75 -3.70
N ALA A 784 18.71 -9.59 -4.63
CA ALA A 784 19.22 -10.94 -4.81
C ALA A 784 19.35 -11.26 -6.29
N THR A 785 20.44 -11.96 -6.66
CA THR A 785 20.69 -12.44 -8.03
C THR A 785 21.07 -13.90 -8.00
N ALA A 786 20.68 -14.67 -9.02
CA ALA A 786 21.04 -16.08 -9.15
C ALA A 786 22.18 -16.22 -10.17
N ASN A 787 23.35 -16.73 -9.73
CA ASN A 787 24.50 -16.97 -10.59
C ASN A 787 25.38 -18.08 -9.99
N LYS A 788 25.95 -18.97 -10.81
CA LYS A 788 26.89 -20.01 -10.35
C LYS A 788 28.18 -19.43 -9.74
N SER A 789 28.63 -18.28 -10.24
CA SER A 789 29.86 -17.62 -9.82
C SER A 789 29.54 -16.40 -8.94
N LEU A 790 30.20 -16.30 -7.80
CA LEU A 790 30.09 -15.17 -6.88
C LEU A 790 30.62 -13.89 -7.55
N LYS A 791 31.71 -14.00 -8.34
CA LYS A 791 32.23 -12.88 -9.14
C LYS A 791 31.15 -12.32 -10.07
N ASN A 792 30.61 -13.16 -10.94
CA ASN A 792 29.67 -12.72 -11.98
C ASN A 792 28.34 -12.25 -11.38
N GLY A 793 27.90 -12.82 -10.24
CA GLY A 793 26.76 -12.31 -9.49
C GLY A 793 27.02 -10.93 -8.87
N ALA A 794 28.19 -10.72 -8.28
CA ALA A 794 28.57 -9.44 -7.70
C ALA A 794 28.71 -8.35 -8.77
N ALA A 795 29.46 -8.61 -9.86
CA ALA A 795 29.62 -7.68 -10.99
C ALA A 795 28.27 -7.18 -11.53
N ASN A 796 27.33 -8.11 -11.77
CA ASN A 796 25.97 -7.79 -12.18
C ASN A 796 25.26 -6.87 -11.17
N MET A 797 25.45 -7.05 -9.85
CA MET A 797 24.89 -6.14 -8.84
C MET A 797 25.53 -4.75 -8.87
N MET A 798 26.85 -4.63 -9.05
CA MET A 798 27.54 -3.34 -9.10
C MET A 798 26.97 -2.44 -10.22
N GLN A 799 26.61 -3.03 -11.36
CA GLN A 799 26.11 -2.32 -12.54
C GLN A 799 24.59 -2.11 -12.56
N THR A 800 23.80 -2.94 -11.85
CA THR A 800 22.31 -2.92 -11.96
C THR A 800 21.57 -2.49 -10.70
N VAL A 801 22.24 -2.37 -9.55
CA VAL A 801 21.58 -1.96 -8.30
C VAL A 801 21.42 -0.44 -8.22
N GLY A 802 20.18 0.03 -8.09
CA GLY A 802 19.85 1.44 -7.88
C GLY A 802 18.73 1.92 -8.80
N LEU A 803 18.48 3.24 -8.80
CA LEU A 803 17.62 3.91 -9.77
C LEU A 803 18.08 5.35 -9.96
N GLY A 804 18.62 5.65 -11.15
CA GLY A 804 19.24 6.95 -11.42
C GLY A 804 20.38 7.25 -10.45
N LYS A 805 20.45 8.48 -9.95
CA LYS A 805 21.43 8.91 -8.92
C LYS A 805 21.26 8.26 -7.53
N LEU A 806 20.17 7.52 -7.28
CA LEU A 806 20.07 6.62 -6.11
C LEU A 806 20.68 5.25 -6.45
N ARG A 807 22.00 5.23 -6.64
CA ARG A 807 22.80 4.03 -6.91
C ARG A 807 24.01 3.96 -5.95
N PRO A 808 24.47 2.75 -5.58
CA PRO A 808 25.69 2.61 -4.80
C PRO A 808 26.89 3.28 -5.48
N ASN A 809 27.75 3.90 -4.68
CA ASN A 809 29.07 4.41 -5.07
C ASN A 809 30.20 3.74 -4.27
N ILE A 810 29.86 2.86 -3.33
CA ILE A 810 30.77 2.08 -2.50
C ILE A 810 30.31 0.62 -2.48
N LEU A 811 31.23 -0.30 -2.78
CA LEU A 811 31.08 -1.72 -2.45
C LEU A 811 31.56 -1.94 -1.00
N ALA A 812 30.80 -2.72 -0.24
CA ALA A 812 31.19 -3.17 1.09
C ALA A 812 31.10 -4.71 1.20
N MET A 813 32.06 -5.32 1.89
CA MET A 813 32.13 -6.77 2.09
C MET A 813 32.89 -7.13 3.38
N GLY A 814 32.59 -8.30 3.94
CA GLY A 814 33.32 -8.86 5.07
C GLY A 814 34.55 -9.65 4.61
N PHE A 815 35.62 -9.62 5.40
CA PHE A 815 36.86 -10.36 5.13
C PHE A 815 36.64 -11.88 5.20
N LYS A 816 37.01 -12.61 4.14
CA LYS A 816 37.03 -14.09 4.12
C LYS A 816 38.23 -14.59 4.94
N GLN A 817 38.00 -15.05 6.16
CA GLN A 817 39.05 -15.56 7.05
C GLN A 817 39.45 -17.01 6.75
N ASP A 818 38.52 -17.86 6.29
CA ASP A 818 38.72 -19.30 6.02
C ASP A 818 39.55 -19.60 4.75
N TRP A 819 40.29 -18.62 4.23
CA TRP A 819 41.04 -18.72 2.98
C TRP A 819 42.36 -19.50 3.10
N LEU A 820 42.95 -19.54 4.29
CA LEU A 820 44.18 -20.28 4.61
C LEU A 820 43.94 -21.75 4.98
N GLU A 821 42.74 -22.12 5.40
CA GLU A 821 42.47 -23.43 6.03
C GLU A 821 42.35 -24.59 5.03
N ASN A 822 41.95 -24.31 3.79
CA ASN A 822 41.63 -25.34 2.79
C ASN A 822 42.15 -24.94 1.40
N PRO A 823 43.29 -25.49 0.93
CA PRO A 823 43.85 -25.19 -0.39
C PRO A 823 42.90 -25.44 -1.56
N GLU A 824 41.97 -26.39 -1.42
CA GLU A 824 40.92 -26.69 -2.42
C GLU A 824 40.00 -25.49 -2.71
N LYS A 825 39.91 -24.51 -1.79
CA LYS A 825 39.14 -23.26 -1.97
C LYS A 825 39.86 -22.20 -2.82
N LEU A 826 40.98 -22.51 -3.47
CA LEU A 826 41.71 -21.58 -4.37
C LEU A 826 40.77 -20.86 -5.36
N LYS A 827 39.75 -21.55 -5.88
CA LYS A 827 38.73 -20.96 -6.76
C LYS A 827 37.87 -19.88 -6.08
N GLU A 828 37.38 -20.13 -4.86
CA GLU A 828 36.62 -19.12 -4.09
C GLU A 828 37.49 -17.89 -3.78
N MET A 829 38.75 -18.14 -3.40
CA MET A 829 39.74 -17.11 -3.10
C MET A 829 40.01 -16.23 -4.33
N ASN A 830 40.18 -16.84 -5.51
CA ASN A 830 40.32 -16.11 -6.77
C ASN A 830 39.04 -15.36 -7.17
N GLU A 831 37.84 -15.92 -6.98
CA GLU A 831 36.58 -15.17 -7.19
C GLU A 831 36.47 -13.96 -6.25
N TYR A 832 36.85 -14.11 -4.98
CA TYR A 832 36.86 -13.04 -3.98
C TYR A 832 37.83 -11.91 -4.35
N TYR A 833 39.05 -12.25 -4.79
CA TYR A 833 40.03 -11.28 -5.31
C TYR A 833 39.53 -10.58 -6.58
N ASN A 834 38.90 -11.33 -7.49
CA ASN A 834 38.30 -10.77 -8.70
C ASN A 834 37.17 -9.75 -8.41
N ILE A 835 36.38 -9.93 -7.34
CA ILE A 835 35.34 -8.97 -6.91
C ILE A 835 35.97 -7.65 -6.45
N ILE A 836 37.14 -7.71 -5.81
CA ILE A 836 37.92 -6.53 -5.41
C ILE A 836 38.45 -5.79 -6.65
N GLN A 837 38.93 -6.50 -7.68
CA GLN A 837 39.32 -5.88 -8.96
C GLN A 837 38.12 -5.23 -9.68
N GLU A 838 37.02 -5.97 -9.81
CA GLU A 838 35.77 -5.52 -10.45
C GLU A 838 35.24 -4.22 -9.81
N ALA A 839 35.32 -4.08 -8.48
CA ALA A 839 34.92 -2.86 -7.77
C ALA A 839 35.71 -1.62 -8.22
N PHE A 840 37.02 -1.78 -8.46
CA PHE A 840 37.88 -0.70 -8.94
C PHE A 840 37.68 -0.41 -10.43
N GLU A 841 37.43 -1.42 -11.27
CA GLU A 841 37.13 -1.21 -12.70
C GLU A 841 35.78 -0.51 -12.90
N ASN A 842 34.79 -0.77 -12.04
CA ASN A 842 33.50 -0.05 -12.00
C ASN A 842 33.57 1.30 -11.24
N GLN A 843 34.78 1.83 -10.95
CA GLN A 843 35.04 3.14 -10.30
C GLN A 843 34.30 3.37 -8.96
N MET A 844 34.07 2.32 -8.16
CA MET A 844 33.48 2.45 -6.83
C MET A 844 34.55 2.62 -5.75
N GLY A 845 34.15 3.18 -4.60
CA GLY A 845 34.89 2.98 -3.36
C GLY A 845 34.76 1.54 -2.86
N LEU A 846 35.73 1.07 -2.09
CA LEU A 846 35.74 -0.26 -1.48
C LEU A 846 35.91 -0.16 0.04
N LEU A 847 35.06 -0.87 0.77
CA LEU A 847 35.08 -1.03 2.22
C LEU A 847 35.14 -2.51 2.57
N LEU A 848 36.25 -2.95 3.18
CA LEU A 848 36.50 -4.35 3.51
C LEU A 848 36.74 -4.47 5.03
N LEU A 849 35.76 -5.03 5.74
CA LEU A 849 35.77 -5.13 7.21
C LEU A 849 36.22 -6.51 7.68
N ARG A 850 37.17 -6.57 8.61
CA ARG A 850 37.56 -7.77 9.38
C ARG A 850 37.05 -7.67 10.82
N SER A 851 36.57 -8.80 11.35
CA SER A 851 36.17 -8.98 12.75
C SER A 851 37.26 -9.72 13.53
N ASP A 852 36.98 -10.13 14.78
CA ASP A 852 37.83 -11.08 15.51
C ASP A 852 37.91 -12.44 14.77
N GLU A 853 38.66 -13.39 15.34
CA GLU A 853 38.82 -14.79 14.88
C GLU A 853 37.51 -15.52 14.49
N LEU A 854 36.36 -15.11 15.04
CA LEU A 854 35.06 -15.71 14.76
C LEU A 854 34.39 -15.21 13.45
N GLY A 855 34.93 -14.15 12.84
CA GLY A 855 34.45 -13.62 11.57
C GLY A 855 33.03 -13.05 11.60
N PHE A 856 32.26 -13.38 10.55
CA PHE A 856 30.90 -12.87 10.32
C PHE A 856 29.85 -13.95 10.03
N ASP A 857 30.25 -15.20 9.81
CA ASP A 857 29.32 -16.26 9.41
C ASP A 857 28.92 -17.13 10.60
N PHE A 858 27.83 -16.74 11.25
CA PHE A 858 27.37 -17.39 12.47
C PHE A 858 26.56 -18.66 12.19
N GLU A 859 26.25 -18.99 10.93
CA GLU A 859 25.36 -20.11 10.57
C GLU A 859 25.99 -21.47 10.93
N THR A 860 27.26 -21.67 10.56
CA THR A 860 28.04 -22.86 10.90
C THR A 860 28.26 -22.97 12.41
N MET A 861 28.57 -21.86 13.08
CA MET A 861 28.79 -21.82 14.53
C MET A 861 27.53 -22.15 15.33
N MET A 862 26.38 -21.61 14.93
CA MET A 862 25.09 -21.90 15.56
C MET A 862 24.73 -23.39 15.50
N SER A 863 25.09 -24.06 14.39
CA SER A 863 24.98 -25.51 14.23
C SER A 863 25.95 -26.27 15.15
N GLN A 864 27.26 -25.93 15.11
CA GLN A 864 28.29 -26.57 15.94
C GLN A 864 28.03 -26.44 17.46
N ILE A 865 27.41 -25.34 17.89
CA ILE A 865 27.16 -25.02 19.30
C ILE A 865 25.89 -25.71 19.85
N GLY A 866 25.16 -26.47 19.03
CA GLY A 866 23.94 -27.18 19.44
C GLY A 866 22.82 -26.25 19.93
N ALA A 867 22.85 -24.98 19.51
CA ALA A 867 21.91 -23.97 20.00
C ALA A 867 20.47 -24.23 19.54
N VAL A 868 20.33 -24.93 18.41
CA VAL A 868 19.07 -25.40 17.83
C VAL A 868 18.96 -26.92 18.03
N LYS A 869 17.95 -27.36 18.80
CA LYS A 869 17.45 -28.74 18.72
C LYS A 869 16.65 -28.88 17.42
N ASN A 870 16.93 -29.91 16.63
CA ASN A 870 16.09 -30.33 15.51
C ASN A 870 14.74 -30.84 16.05
N ARG A 871 13.70 -29.98 16.05
CA ARG A 871 12.33 -30.35 16.46
C ARG A 871 11.79 -31.58 15.71
N SER A 872 12.19 -31.73 14.46
CA SER A 872 11.86 -32.84 13.55
C SER A 872 12.18 -34.25 14.08
N GLN A 873 12.98 -34.41 15.14
CA GLN A 873 13.31 -35.71 15.73
C GLN A 873 12.56 -36.04 17.02
N ASP A 874 12.27 -35.04 17.88
CA ASP A 874 11.45 -35.24 19.09
C ASP A 874 9.96 -35.36 18.71
N ASP A 875 9.46 -34.52 17.79
CA ASP A 875 8.06 -34.53 17.36
C ASP A 875 7.66 -35.84 16.67
N ARG A 876 8.61 -36.51 15.99
CA ARG A 876 8.41 -37.83 15.38
C ARG A 876 8.19 -38.98 16.37
N LYS A 877 8.60 -38.82 17.64
CA LYS A 877 8.30 -39.81 18.70
C LYS A 877 6.98 -39.49 19.40
N ASN A 878 6.65 -38.21 19.55
CA ASN A 878 5.44 -37.78 20.26
C ASN A 878 4.17 -37.94 19.41
N ALA A 879 4.27 -37.80 18.08
CA ALA A 879 3.14 -37.94 17.16
C ALA A 879 2.46 -39.34 17.12
N ALA A 880 3.05 -40.34 17.77
CA ALA A 880 2.45 -41.67 17.90
C ALA A 880 1.42 -41.78 19.05
N ASN A 881 1.51 -40.92 20.07
CA ASN A 881 0.87 -41.15 21.39
C ASN A 881 -0.01 -39.97 21.88
N THR A 882 -0.82 -39.35 21.03
CA THR A 882 -1.93 -38.49 21.51
C THR A 882 -3.13 -38.49 20.57
N THR A 883 -4.21 -39.16 20.98
CA THR A 883 -5.55 -38.96 20.42
C THR A 883 -6.29 -37.83 21.15
N THR A 884 -7.10 -37.08 20.40
CA THR A 884 -8.21 -36.22 20.89
C THR A 884 -7.92 -35.23 22.03
N THR A 885 -7.72 -33.95 21.69
CA THR A 885 -8.71 -32.88 21.98
C THR A 885 -8.35 -31.59 21.22
N SER A 886 -9.13 -30.52 21.40
CA SER A 886 -9.28 -29.42 20.43
C SER A 886 -8.54 -28.12 20.75
N ASP A 887 -8.48 -27.29 19.70
CA ASP A 887 -8.27 -25.83 19.64
C ASP A 887 -6.86 -25.32 19.28
N ASP A 888 -6.84 -24.05 18.86
CA ASP A 888 -5.71 -23.22 18.35
C ASP A 888 -5.11 -23.51 16.95
N GLY A 889 -4.78 -22.42 16.24
CA GLY A 889 -3.59 -22.35 15.38
C GLY A 889 -3.60 -22.94 13.96
N TYR A 890 -4.65 -22.79 13.14
CA TYR A 890 -4.58 -23.18 11.71
C TYR A 890 -3.53 -22.37 10.94
N ASN A 891 -2.36 -22.96 10.72
CA ASN A 891 -1.21 -22.38 10.03
C ASN A 891 -1.12 -22.93 8.58
N PRO A 892 -1.46 -22.16 7.53
CA PRO A 892 -1.63 -22.69 6.16
C PRO A 892 -0.35 -23.16 5.45
N PHE A 893 0.80 -23.11 6.11
CA PHE A 893 2.12 -23.34 5.50
C PHE A 893 2.38 -24.82 5.17
N SER A 894 2.02 -25.74 6.07
CA SER A 894 2.37 -27.17 5.97
C SER A 894 1.72 -27.89 4.77
N GLU A 895 0.43 -27.64 4.51
CA GLU A 895 -0.28 -28.20 3.34
C GLU A 895 0.22 -27.67 1.99
N SER A 896 0.97 -26.56 1.98
CA SER A 896 1.52 -25.99 0.74
C SER A 896 2.79 -26.70 0.27
N MET A 897 3.53 -27.35 1.17
CA MET A 897 4.82 -27.97 0.88
C MET A 897 4.70 -29.45 0.48
N THR A 898 3.66 -30.16 0.95
CA THR A 898 3.41 -31.58 0.65
C THR A 898 2.89 -31.85 -0.77
N LYS A 899 2.66 -30.81 -1.59
CA LYS A 899 2.19 -30.93 -2.98
C LYS A 899 3.26 -30.77 -4.06
N TYR A 900 4.49 -30.42 -3.70
CA TYR A 900 5.61 -30.47 -4.65
C TYR A 900 6.16 -31.90 -4.69
N PRO A 901 6.24 -32.55 -5.86
CA PRO A 901 6.86 -33.86 -5.95
C PRO A 901 8.34 -33.76 -5.61
N LYS A 902 8.86 -34.71 -4.81
CA LYS A 902 10.30 -34.88 -4.65
C LYS A 902 10.87 -35.41 -5.98
N MET A 903 11.29 -34.50 -6.84
CA MET A 903 12.08 -34.84 -8.02
C MET A 903 13.45 -35.34 -7.55
N GLY A 904 13.89 -36.48 -8.07
CA GLY A 904 15.02 -37.23 -7.52
C GLY A 904 16.38 -36.56 -7.74
N ASP A 905 17.27 -36.78 -6.77
CA ASP A 905 18.73 -36.78 -6.87
C ASP A 905 19.39 -35.58 -7.57
N GLN A 906 18.76 -34.41 -7.46
CA GLN A 906 19.41 -33.11 -7.63
C GLN A 906 19.47 -32.42 -6.26
N GLU A 907 20.67 -32.03 -5.83
CA GLU A 907 20.86 -31.31 -4.57
C GLU A 907 20.04 -30.01 -4.58
N THR A 908 19.12 -29.87 -3.62
CA THR A 908 18.24 -28.70 -3.52
C THR A 908 19.08 -27.46 -3.18
N CYS A 909 19.39 -26.65 -4.19
CA CYS A 909 20.39 -25.57 -4.13
C CYS A 909 20.02 -24.42 -3.16
N LEU A 910 18.83 -24.47 -2.56
CA LEU A 910 18.33 -23.60 -1.52
C LEU A 910 17.69 -24.47 -0.43
N ASP A 911 18.48 -24.88 0.57
CA ASP A 911 17.98 -25.54 1.77
C ASP A 911 17.18 -24.53 2.62
N TYR A 912 15.86 -24.69 2.61
CA TYR A 912 14.91 -23.80 3.28
C TYR A 912 14.94 -23.97 4.82
N ASP A 913 15.26 -25.17 5.31
CA ASP A 913 15.34 -25.44 6.75
C ASP A 913 16.55 -24.70 7.35
N LYS A 914 17.64 -24.61 6.59
CA LYS A 914 18.82 -23.77 6.86
C LYS A 914 18.48 -22.28 6.96
N PHE A 915 17.48 -21.81 6.20
CA PHE A 915 17.02 -20.42 6.27
C PHE A 915 16.20 -20.14 7.54
N GLU A 916 15.27 -21.02 7.96
CA GLU A 916 14.60 -20.88 9.27
C GLU A 916 15.62 -20.87 10.43
N LEU A 917 16.67 -21.69 10.33
CA LEU A 917 17.81 -21.71 11.26
C LEU A 917 18.40 -20.30 11.46
N SER A 918 18.64 -19.58 10.36
CA SER A 918 19.26 -18.24 10.37
C SER A 918 18.37 -17.15 10.99
N LEU A 919 17.04 -17.24 10.86
CA LEU A 919 16.11 -16.30 11.50
C LEU A 919 16.13 -16.40 13.04
N ASN A 920 16.49 -17.59 13.55
CA ASN A 920 16.45 -17.93 14.97
C ASN A 920 17.72 -17.52 15.76
N VAL A 921 18.72 -16.90 15.13
CA VAL A 921 19.91 -16.30 15.80
C VAL A 921 19.51 -15.37 16.96
N ASN A 922 18.37 -14.69 16.82
CA ASN A 922 17.80 -13.81 17.85
C ASN A 922 17.39 -14.53 19.16
N ALA A 923 17.27 -15.86 19.17
CA ALA A 923 16.93 -16.63 20.38
C ALA A 923 18.12 -16.73 21.36
N LEU A 924 19.36 -16.73 20.86
CA LEU A 924 20.55 -16.78 21.73
C LEU A 924 20.77 -15.45 22.47
N GLN A 925 20.50 -14.32 21.81
CA GLN A 925 20.48 -12.98 22.45
C GLN A 925 19.38 -12.80 23.51
N LYS A 926 18.46 -13.76 23.67
CA LYS A 926 17.40 -13.75 24.70
C LYS A 926 17.65 -14.72 25.88
N ARG A 927 18.72 -15.52 25.86
CA ARG A 927 19.03 -16.44 26.98
C ARG A 927 19.76 -15.67 28.10
N PRO A 928 19.43 -15.89 29.39
CA PRO A 928 20.16 -15.25 30.48
C PRO A 928 21.60 -15.79 30.54
N HIS A 929 22.59 -14.90 30.64
CA HIS A 929 24.02 -15.25 30.57
C HIS A 929 24.46 -16.37 31.53
N SER A 930 23.83 -16.47 32.70
CA SER A 930 24.01 -17.56 33.67
C SER A 930 23.89 -18.97 33.04
N ARG A 931 23.01 -19.16 32.05
CA ARG A 931 22.73 -20.47 31.40
C ARG A 931 23.42 -20.64 30.04
N MET A 932 24.41 -19.80 29.71
CA MET A 932 25.13 -19.85 28.42
C MET A 932 26.55 -20.40 28.59
N THR A 933 26.96 -21.30 27.72
CA THR A 933 28.36 -21.79 27.66
C THR A 933 29.32 -20.69 27.20
N THR A 934 30.62 -20.84 27.44
CA THR A 934 31.63 -19.82 27.06
C THR A 934 31.59 -19.48 25.56
N LYS A 935 31.53 -20.50 24.68
CA LYS A 935 31.37 -20.30 23.23
C LYS A 935 30.05 -19.59 22.87
N GLN A 936 28.94 -19.90 23.56
CA GLN A 936 27.65 -19.21 23.36
C GLN A 936 27.72 -17.73 23.78
N ARG A 937 28.44 -17.40 24.87
CA ARG A 937 28.65 -16.01 25.29
C ARG A 937 29.51 -15.23 24.29
N GLN A 938 30.59 -15.84 23.81
CA GLN A 938 31.50 -15.25 22.82
C GLN A 938 30.76 -14.93 21.50
N VAL A 939 30.02 -15.89 20.94
CA VAL A 939 29.19 -15.67 19.74
C VAL A 939 28.10 -14.62 19.98
N ALA A 940 27.42 -14.62 21.13
CA ALA A 940 26.42 -13.60 21.44
C ALA A 940 26.99 -12.18 21.56
N PHE A 941 28.23 -12.04 22.05
CA PHE A 941 28.97 -10.78 22.08
C PHE A 941 29.35 -10.32 20.66
N SER A 942 29.92 -11.19 19.83
CA SER A 942 30.24 -10.87 18.42
C SER A 942 29.00 -10.49 17.60
N LEU A 943 27.81 -11.05 17.93
CA LEU A 943 26.50 -10.70 17.36
C LEU A 943 25.92 -9.36 17.86
N ALA A 944 26.49 -8.74 18.91
CA ALA A 944 26.02 -7.50 19.52
C ALA A 944 27.02 -6.33 19.41
N ARG A 945 28.30 -6.62 19.15
CA ARG A 945 29.43 -5.67 19.20
C ARG A 945 29.18 -4.31 18.53
N PHE A 946 28.63 -4.28 17.32
CA PHE A 946 28.41 -3.05 16.55
C PHE A 946 27.03 -2.41 16.81
N LYS A 947 26.29 -2.88 17.81
CA LYS A 947 24.97 -2.39 18.20
C LYS A 947 25.01 -1.66 19.54
N ASP A 948 25.83 -2.13 20.48
CA ASP A 948 25.97 -1.55 21.81
C ASP A 948 27.02 -0.42 21.81
N LYS A 949 26.74 0.70 22.49
CA LYS A 949 27.60 1.90 22.44
C LYS A 949 28.85 1.77 23.31
N ILE A 950 30.01 1.99 22.70
CA ILE A 950 31.31 2.05 23.38
C ILE A 950 31.51 3.44 23.98
N LYS A 951 31.77 3.53 25.29
CA LYS A 951 31.99 4.80 25.99
C LYS A 951 33.46 5.22 25.87
N LYS A 952 33.71 6.43 25.33
CA LYS A 952 35.06 7.01 25.11
C LYS A 952 35.95 6.20 24.15
N GLY A 953 35.36 5.50 23.17
CA GLY A 953 36.13 4.66 22.25
C GLY A 953 37.20 5.41 21.44
N VAL A 954 38.13 4.67 20.86
CA VAL A 954 39.26 5.18 20.08
C VAL A 954 39.21 4.60 18.65
N ILE A 955 39.31 5.48 17.66
CA ILE A 955 39.38 5.12 16.24
C ILE A 955 40.74 5.56 15.69
N ASP A 956 41.50 4.60 15.17
CA ASP A 956 42.80 4.86 14.55
C ASP A 956 42.68 4.88 13.04
N VAL A 957 43.14 5.96 12.39
CA VAL A 957 43.00 6.17 10.95
C VAL A 957 44.38 6.25 10.31
N TRP A 958 44.80 5.17 9.67
CA TRP A 958 46.05 5.03 8.93
C TRP A 958 45.86 5.48 7.49
N TRP A 959 46.08 6.77 7.26
CA TRP A 959 45.98 7.42 5.96
C TRP A 959 47.31 7.29 5.20
N LEU A 960 47.48 6.14 4.54
CA LEU A 960 48.73 5.75 3.86
C LEU A 960 48.81 6.22 2.40
N TYR A 961 47.66 6.50 1.78
CA TYR A 961 47.53 6.89 0.39
C TYR A 961 46.34 7.83 0.22
N ASP A 962 46.46 8.87 -0.60
CA ASP A 962 45.27 9.65 -0.98
C ASP A 962 44.25 8.77 -1.70
N ASP A 963 42.99 8.91 -1.30
CA ASP A 963 41.84 8.14 -1.73
C ASP A 963 40.61 9.03 -2.03
N GLY A 964 40.81 10.35 -2.11
CA GLY A 964 39.76 11.35 -2.22
C GLY A 964 39.19 11.84 -0.88
N GLY A 965 39.68 11.31 0.25
CA GLY A 965 39.28 11.64 1.61
C GLY A 965 38.27 10.68 2.23
N LEU A 966 38.01 9.51 1.61
CA LEU A 966 37.02 8.55 2.09
C LEU A 966 37.48 7.87 3.40
N ALA A 967 38.78 7.57 3.51
CA ALA A 967 39.41 7.07 4.74
C ALA A 967 39.27 8.04 5.93
N LEU A 968 39.08 9.34 5.71
CA LEU A 968 38.80 10.34 6.75
C LEU A 968 37.29 10.51 7.00
N LEU A 969 36.47 10.50 5.94
CA LEU A 969 35.02 10.70 6.03
C LEU A 969 34.31 9.55 6.77
N ILE A 970 34.65 8.29 6.50
CA ILE A 970 33.99 7.13 7.12
C ILE A 970 34.15 7.10 8.65
N PRO A 971 35.37 7.20 9.24
CA PRO A 971 35.51 7.24 10.70
C PRO A 971 34.93 8.52 11.32
N TYR A 972 34.98 9.67 10.62
CA TYR A 972 34.28 10.88 11.07
C TYR A 972 32.75 10.67 11.13
N LEU A 973 32.15 9.99 10.15
CA LEU A 973 30.72 9.64 10.22
C LEU A 973 30.42 8.72 11.41
N LEU A 974 31.35 7.83 11.78
CA LEU A 974 31.21 6.94 12.95
C LEU A 974 31.32 7.68 14.29
N THR A 975 31.97 8.84 14.42
CA THR A 975 31.97 9.62 15.68
C THR A 975 30.69 10.41 15.92
N GLN A 976 29.94 10.74 14.85
CA GLN A 976 28.68 11.49 14.94
C GLN A 976 27.60 10.74 15.76
N PRO A 977 26.52 11.42 16.20
CA PRO A 977 25.41 10.77 16.91
C PRO A 977 24.77 9.58 16.19
N LYS A 978 24.12 8.71 16.98
CA LYS A 978 23.50 7.43 16.55
C LYS A 978 24.48 6.34 16.07
N SER A 979 25.77 6.48 16.39
CA SER A 979 26.76 5.42 16.17
C SER A 979 27.00 4.60 17.44
N TYR A 980 27.53 3.39 17.30
CA TYR A 980 28.14 2.63 18.39
C TYR A 980 29.45 3.29 18.91
N LEU A 981 30.13 4.09 18.08
CA LEU A 981 31.34 4.87 18.39
C LEU A 981 31.05 6.38 18.55
N GLU A 982 29.85 6.74 19.00
CA GLU A 982 29.45 8.14 19.21
C GLU A 982 30.38 8.85 20.22
N ASN A 983 30.94 9.99 19.80
CA ASN A 983 31.98 10.75 20.52
C ASN A 983 33.33 10.01 20.73
N ALA A 984 33.65 9.01 19.90
CA ALA A 984 34.97 8.39 19.91
C ALA A 984 36.10 9.36 19.50
N LYS A 985 37.31 9.14 20.04
CA LYS A 985 38.52 9.91 19.72
C LYS A 985 39.13 9.41 18.41
N LEU A 986 39.29 10.31 17.44
CA LEU A 986 40.04 10.04 16.21
C LEU A 986 41.55 10.25 16.47
N ARG A 987 42.37 9.23 16.25
CA ARG A 987 43.84 9.36 16.10
C ARG A 987 44.16 9.15 14.62
N VAL A 988 44.92 10.05 14.00
CA VAL A 988 45.32 9.92 12.59
C VAL A 988 46.81 9.60 12.53
N PHE A 989 47.15 8.56 11.77
CA PHE A 989 48.50 8.12 11.49
C PHE A 989 48.75 8.28 9.98
N SER A 990 49.89 8.85 9.61
CA SER A 990 50.34 8.89 8.22
C SER A 990 51.81 8.52 8.13
N ILE A 991 52.23 8.11 6.93
CA ILE A 991 53.61 7.70 6.64
C ILE A 991 54.23 8.73 5.70
N SER A 992 55.43 9.19 6.05
CA SER A 992 56.18 10.18 5.27
C SER A 992 57.59 9.69 4.92
N THR A 993 58.05 10.10 3.75
CA THR A 993 59.44 9.99 3.27
C THR A 993 60.24 11.28 3.52
N SER A 994 59.61 12.33 4.03
CA SER A 994 60.22 13.65 4.22
C SER A 994 60.99 13.75 5.53
N HIS A 995 62.15 14.42 5.51
CA HIS A 995 62.93 14.65 6.73
C HIS A 995 62.28 15.69 7.68
N ASP A 996 61.50 16.66 7.18
CA ASP A 996 60.75 17.60 8.04
C ASP A 996 59.35 17.08 8.41
N ILE A 997 59.36 16.18 9.38
CA ILE A 997 58.15 15.61 10.00
C ILE A 997 57.24 16.71 10.60
N LYS A 998 57.81 17.82 11.09
CA LYS A 998 57.06 18.88 11.80
C LYS A 998 56.28 19.75 10.82
N GLN A 999 56.88 20.10 9.68
CA GLN A 999 56.21 20.88 8.65
C GLN A 999 55.01 20.12 8.07
N GLU A 1000 55.16 18.82 7.79
CA GLU A 1000 54.05 17.99 7.30
C GLU A 1000 52.95 17.78 8.35
N GLN A 1001 53.32 17.53 9.61
CA GLN A 1001 52.37 17.39 10.71
C GLN A 1001 51.51 18.66 10.86
N LYS A 1002 52.13 19.85 10.73
CA LYS A 1002 51.41 21.13 10.71
C LYS A 1002 50.49 21.25 9.49
N SER A 1003 51.01 20.97 8.29
CA SER A 1003 50.25 21.07 7.03
C SER A 1003 49.00 20.17 7.02
N MET A 1004 49.14 18.92 7.47
CA MET A 1004 48.04 17.97 7.58
C MET A 1004 47.06 18.35 8.71
N ALA A 1005 47.53 18.89 9.83
CA ALA A 1005 46.63 19.44 10.86
C ALA A 1005 45.81 20.63 10.35
N GLU A 1006 46.41 21.55 9.58
CA GLU A 1006 45.70 22.65 8.93
C GLU A 1006 44.66 22.16 7.90
N LEU A 1007 44.95 21.07 7.18
CA LEU A 1007 44.01 20.45 6.25
C LEU A 1007 42.80 19.81 6.98
N LEU A 1008 43.06 19.05 8.04
CA LEU A 1008 42.01 18.44 8.88
C LEU A 1008 41.12 19.51 9.54
N ALA A 1009 41.72 20.61 10.00
CA ALA A 1009 41.00 21.77 10.53
C ALA A 1009 40.12 22.45 9.47
N LYS A 1010 40.58 22.58 8.21
CA LYS A 1010 39.77 23.10 7.08
C LYS A 1010 38.57 22.19 6.77
N PHE A 1011 38.72 20.87 6.90
CA PHE A 1011 37.60 19.91 6.82
C PHE A 1011 36.74 19.84 8.10
N ARG A 1012 37.10 20.54 9.17
CA ARG A 1012 36.43 20.54 10.49
C ARG A 1012 36.38 19.16 11.16
N ILE A 1013 37.31 18.27 10.82
CA ILE A 1013 37.46 16.96 11.45
C ILE A 1013 38.32 17.14 12.70
N ASN A 1014 37.70 17.06 13.88
CA ASN A 1014 38.43 17.18 15.15
C ASN A 1014 39.20 15.89 15.44
N VAL A 1015 40.54 15.96 15.41
CA VAL A 1015 41.46 14.84 15.60
C VAL A 1015 42.20 15.01 16.93
N ALA A 1016 42.18 13.98 17.77
CA ALA A 1016 42.73 14.01 19.13
C ALA A 1016 44.26 13.83 19.18
N ASN A 1017 44.85 13.16 18.18
CA ASN A 1017 46.29 13.12 17.96
C ASN A 1017 46.60 12.87 16.48
N LEU A 1018 47.67 13.48 15.97
CA LEU A 1018 48.15 13.34 14.59
C LEU A 1018 49.62 12.92 14.60
N THR A 1019 49.90 11.66 14.25
CA THR A 1019 51.25 11.09 14.26
C THR A 1019 51.74 10.87 12.83
N ILE A 1020 52.94 11.34 12.52
CA ILE A 1020 53.64 10.99 11.28
C ILE A 1020 54.77 10.01 11.61
N ILE A 1021 54.78 8.88 10.91
CA ILE A 1021 55.75 7.80 11.07
C ILE A 1021 56.70 7.81 9.87
N ASN A 1022 57.99 7.99 10.13
CA ASN A 1022 59.04 7.92 9.11
C ASN A 1022 59.59 6.48 8.95
N ASP A 1023 59.42 5.62 9.96
CA ASP A 1023 60.11 4.32 10.11
C ASP A 1023 59.62 3.15 9.21
N HIS A 1024 59.18 3.49 8.01
CA HIS A 1024 58.55 2.61 7.03
C HIS A 1024 59.50 2.05 5.98
N GLU A 1025 60.70 2.63 5.84
CA GLU A 1025 61.76 2.16 4.93
C GLU A 1025 62.70 1.14 5.59
N ARG A 1026 62.66 0.99 6.91
CA ARG A 1026 63.38 -0.10 7.60
C ARG A 1026 62.85 -1.46 7.15
N PRO A 1027 63.73 -2.48 6.99
CA PRO A 1027 63.29 -3.83 6.69
C PRO A 1027 62.41 -4.38 7.83
N PRO A 1028 61.38 -5.18 7.51
CA PRO A 1028 60.57 -5.88 8.51
C PRO A 1028 61.41 -6.91 9.27
N SER A 1029 60.95 -7.31 10.45
CA SER A 1029 61.63 -8.35 11.24
C SER A 1029 61.69 -9.69 10.49
N GLN A 1030 62.77 -10.44 10.72
CA GLN A 1030 62.95 -11.78 10.15
C GLN A 1030 61.81 -12.75 10.54
N GLU A 1031 61.12 -12.49 11.64
CA GLU A 1031 59.95 -13.27 12.06
C GLU A 1031 58.72 -12.95 11.21
N THR A 1032 58.39 -11.68 10.99
CA THR A 1032 57.31 -11.28 10.07
C THR A 1032 57.57 -11.83 8.65
N VAL A 1033 58.83 -11.83 8.18
CA VAL A 1033 59.21 -12.42 6.88
C VAL A 1033 59.04 -13.94 6.87
N ARG A 1034 59.47 -14.66 7.92
CA ARG A 1034 59.24 -16.11 8.05
C ARG A 1034 57.74 -16.46 8.06
N ASN A 1035 56.94 -15.69 8.78
CA ASN A 1035 55.48 -15.88 8.88
C ASN A 1035 54.79 -15.62 7.52
N PHE A 1036 55.24 -14.62 6.77
CA PHE A 1036 54.80 -14.39 5.38
C PHE A 1036 55.12 -15.58 4.47
N LEU A 1037 56.39 -15.99 4.41
CA LEU A 1037 56.84 -17.12 3.58
C LEU A 1037 56.10 -18.42 3.93
N HIS A 1038 55.80 -18.65 5.21
CA HIS A 1038 54.99 -19.79 5.64
C HIS A 1038 53.54 -19.71 5.14
N SER A 1039 52.91 -18.52 5.17
CA SER A 1039 51.51 -18.34 4.75
C SER A 1039 51.29 -18.49 3.23
N ILE A 1040 52.28 -18.13 2.40
CA ILE A 1040 52.19 -18.26 0.94
C ILE A 1040 52.59 -19.65 0.42
N ARG A 1041 53.32 -20.45 1.22
CA ARG A 1041 53.85 -21.77 0.83
C ARG A 1041 52.81 -22.74 0.22
N PRO A 1042 51.55 -22.83 0.71
CA PRO A 1042 50.55 -23.73 0.12
C PRO A 1042 50.05 -23.30 -1.27
N PHE A 1043 50.26 -22.04 -1.66
CA PHE A 1043 49.73 -21.43 -2.88
C PHE A 1043 50.80 -21.20 -3.95
N TYR A 1044 51.90 -21.95 -3.88
CA TYR A 1044 53.07 -21.78 -4.73
C TYR A 1044 53.11 -22.79 -5.88
N GLY A 1045 53.33 -22.33 -7.11
CA GLY A 1045 53.41 -23.19 -8.30
C GLY A 1045 52.69 -22.61 -9.53
N GLU A 1046 52.76 -23.29 -10.67
CA GLU A 1046 52.40 -22.74 -11.99
C GLU A 1046 50.88 -22.70 -12.31
N GLY A 1047 50.00 -22.93 -11.32
CA GLY A 1047 48.56 -22.99 -11.50
C GLY A 1047 47.87 -21.63 -11.66
N GLU A 1048 46.65 -21.59 -12.22
CA GLU A 1048 45.91 -20.33 -12.40
C GLU A 1048 45.55 -19.68 -11.04
N GLY A 1049 46.17 -18.52 -10.76
CA GLY A 1049 46.03 -17.77 -9.51
C GLY A 1049 46.92 -18.26 -8.35
N MET A 1050 47.77 -19.26 -8.59
CA MET A 1050 48.90 -19.60 -7.73
C MET A 1050 50.04 -18.56 -7.89
N ILE A 1051 51.01 -18.57 -6.99
CA ILE A 1051 52.12 -17.62 -6.92
C ILE A 1051 53.35 -18.16 -7.66
N ASN A 1052 53.90 -17.36 -8.58
CA ASN A 1052 55.11 -17.67 -9.35
C ASN A 1052 56.34 -16.85 -8.86
N ASP A 1053 57.56 -17.38 -9.02
CA ASP A 1053 58.82 -16.64 -8.74
C ASP A 1053 58.83 -15.23 -9.35
N SER A 1054 58.41 -15.10 -10.61
CA SER A 1054 58.41 -13.85 -11.36
C SER A 1054 57.37 -12.83 -10.90
N GLU A 1055 56.28 -13.27 -10.25
CA GLU A 1055 55.32 -12.36 -9.63
C GLU A 1055 55.81 -11.89 -8.26
N LEU A 1056 56.41 -12.81 -7.48
CA LEU A 1056 56.94 -12.55 -6.16
C LEU A 1056 58.09 -11.53 -6.21
N GLU A 1057 59.10 -11.76 -7.06
CA GLU A 1057 60.25 -10.85 -7.22
C GLU A 1057 59.82 -9.47 -7.78
N LEU A 1058 58.84 -9.44 -8.71
CA LEU A 1058 58.26 -8.20 -9.23
C LEU A 1058 57.48 -7.39 -8.17
N GLN A 1059 57.04 -8.02 -7.08
CA GLN A 1059 56.34 -7.35 -5.97
C GLN A 1059 57.16 -7.31 -4.67
N LYS A 1060 58.49 -7.50 -4.74
CA LYS A 1060 59.39 -7.62 -3.57
C LYS A 1060 59.40 -6.41 -2.66
N GLU A 1061 59.79 -5.24 -3.17
CA GLU A 1061 59.76 -3.96 -2.42
C GLU A 1061 58.39 -3.68 -1.80
N ARG A 1062 57.33 -3.95 -2.58
CA ARG A 1062 55.95 -3.72 -2.15
C ARG A 1062 55.54 -4.62 -1.00
N THR A 1063 55.92 -5.90 -1.08
CA THR A 1063 55.71 -6.91 -0.03
C THR A 1063 56.42 -6.47 1.23
N ILE A 1064 57.72 -6.17 1.15
CA ILE A 1064 58.56 -5.66 2.25
C ILE A 1064 57.87 -4.46 2.94
N ARG A 1065 57.37 -3.49 2.17
CA ARG A 1065 56.62 -2.33 2.69
C ARG A 1065 55.30 -2.72 3.36
N GLN A 1066 54.54 -3.71 2.85
CA GLN A 1066 53.31 -4.15 3.53
C GLN A 1066 53.63 -4.88 4.85
N LEU A 1067 54.71 -5.67 4.88
CA LEU A 1067 55.19 -6.35 6.09
C LEU A 1067 55.64 -5.35 7.16
N ARG A 1068 56.35 -4.26 6.80
CA ARG A 1068 56.73 -3.22 7.75
C ARG A 1068 55.50 -2.44 8.26
N VAL A 1069 54.54 -2.12 7.39
CA VAL A 1069 53.26 -1.51 7.80
C VAL A 1069 52.48 -2.42 8.76
N ALA A 1070 52.48 -3.73 8.54
CA ALA A 1070 51.85 -4.71 9.44
C ALA A 1070 52.48 -4.75 10.84
N GLU A 1071 53.77 -4.43 10.99
CA GLU A 1071 54.42 -4.29 12.31
C GLU A 1071 54.03 -2.98 12.99
N LEU A 1072 54.11 -1.86 12.26
CA LEU A 1072 53.77 -0.53 12.78
C LEU A 1072 52.29 -0.43 13.23
N LEU A 1073 51.38 -1.12 12.53
CA LEU A 1073 49.97 -1.27 12.91
C LEU A 1073 49.81 -1.95 14.27
N ARG A 1074 50.48 -3.08 14.49
CA ARG A 1074 50.46 -3.82 15.77
C ARG A 1074 51.08 -3.01 16.90
N GLU A 1075 52.17 -2.29 16.64
CA GLU A 1075 52.87 -1.44 17.62
C GLU A 1075 52.00 -0.29 18.16
N HIS A 1076 51.22 0.39 17.31
CA HIS A 1076 50.52 1.63 17.70
C HIS A 1076 49.00 1.49 17.90
N SER A 1077 48.37 0.46 17.29
CA SER A 1077 46.90 0.37 17.17
C SER A 1077 46.27 -0.90 17.76
N SER A 1078 47.03 -1.75 18.47
CA SER A 1078 46.47 -2.95 19.13
C SER A 1078 45.38 -2.67 20.18
N GLU A 1079 45.38 -1.48 20.79
CA GLU A 1079 44.39 -1.07 21.82
C GLU A 1079 43.17 -0.30 21.25
N ALA A 1080 43.02 -0.16 19.94
CA ALA A 1080 41.93 0.62 19.34
C ALA A 1080 40.59 -0.16 19.27
N ASP A 1081 39.45 0.53 19.38
CA ASP A 1081 38.12 -0.09 19.17
C ASP A 1081 37.80 -0.34 17.69
N LEU A 1082 38.42 0.45 16.80
CA LEU A 1082 38.33 0.33 15.36
C LEU A 1082 39.61 0.90 14.72
N VAL A 1083 40.21 0.13 13.81
CA VAL A 1083 41.30 0.58 12.94
C VAL A 1083 40.75 0.79 11.54
N VAL A 1084 41.09 1.90 10.91
CA VAL A 1084 40.71 2.26 9.54
C VAL A 1084 42.00 2.49 8.76
N VAL A 1085 42.23 1.73 7.69
CA VAL A 1085 43.51 1.73 6.97
C VAL A 1085 43.33 1.82 5.46
N SER A 1086 44.13 2.66 4.79
CA SER A 1086 44.10 2.80 3.34
C SER A 1086 44.54 1.51 2.64
N MET A 1087 43.62 0.85 1.93
CA MET A 1087 43.82 -0.45 1.31
C MET A 1087 44.81 -0.38 0.13
N PRO A 1088 45.80 -1.29 0.03
CA PRO A 1088 46.73 -1.32 -1.10
C PRO A 1088 46.01 -1.73 -2.39
N ILE A 1089 46.14 -0.95 -3.47
CA ILE A 1089 45.46 -1.24 -4.75
C ILE A 1089 46.09 -2.48 -5.44
N PRO A 1090 45.32 -3.51 -5.86
CA PRO A 1090 45.84 -4.54 -6.74
C PRO A 1090 46.15 -3.93 -8.12
N ARG A 1091 47.44 -3.92 -8.51
CA ARG A 1091 47.85 -3.44 -9.84
C ARG A 1091 47.70 -4.57 -10.85
N LYS A 1092 47.50 -4.26 -12.14
CA LYS A 1092 47.28 -5.23 -13.24
C LYS A 1092 48.40 -6.28 -13.45
N GLY A 1093 49.54 -6.17 -12.75
CA GLY A 1093 50.59 -7.18 -12.72
C GLY A 1093 50.37 -8.30 -11.68
N ILE A 1094 49.47 -8.14 -10.72
CA ILE A 1094 49.17 -9.14 -9.69
C ILE A 1094 48.06 -10.07 -10.19
N LYS A 1095 48.44 -11.30 -10.52
CA LYS A 1095 47.57 -12.38 -11.00
C LYS A 1095 47.12 -13.29 -9.86
N SER A 1096 47.96 -13.52 -8.84
CA SER A 1096 47.59 -14.35 -7.70
C SER A 1096 46.72 -13.62 -6.69
N GLY A 1097 45.54 -14.18 -6.39
CA GLY A 1097 44.73 -13.73 -5.26
C GLY A 1097 45.37 -14.03 -3.90
N ALA A 1098 46.17 -15.11 -3.81
CA ALA A 1098 46.81 -15.54 -2.56
C ALA A 1098 47.88 -14.53 -2.11
N LEU A 1099 48.74 -14.05 -3.03
CA LEU A 1099 49.73 -13.03 -2.71
C LEU A 1099 49.07 -11.76 -2.17
N TYR A 1100 48.01 -11.29 -2.83
CA TYR A 1100 47.29 -10.09 -2.41
C TYR A 1100 46.60 -10.25 -1.04
N LEU A 1101 45.92 -11.38 -0.82
CA LEU A 1101 45.25 -11.65 0.47
C LEU A 1101 46.25 -11.86 1.61
N SER A 1102 47.42 -12.45 1.37
CA SER A 1102 48.47 -12.62 2.38
C SER A 1102 48.96 -11.27 2.95
N TRP A 1103 49.02 -10.21 2.14
CA TRP A 1103 49.33 -8.86 2.61
C TRP A 1103 48.23 -8.29 3.51
N LEU A 1104 46.96 -8.46 3.12
CA LEU A 1104 45.82 -7.99 3.93
C LEU A 1104 45.70 -8.76 5.24
N GLU A 1105 45.95 -10.08 5.20
CA GLU A 1105 45.98 -10.97 6.34
C GLU A 1105 47.03 -10.50 7.36
N LEU A 1106 48.29 -10.34 6.96
CA LEU A 1106 49.37 -9.98 7.90
C LEU A 1106 49.20 -8.59 8.51
N MET A 1107 48.55 -7.65 7.80
CA MET A 1107 48.20 -6.33 8.36
C MET A 1107 47.03 -6.36 9.36
N THR A 1108 46.25 -7.45 9.45
CA THR A 1108 44.99 -7.47 10.21
C THR A 1108 44.73 -8.73 11.04
N LYS A 1109 45.63 -9.71 10.96
CA LYS A 1109 45.67 -10.85 11.88
C LYS A 1109 46.06 -10.33 13.27
N ASP A 1110 45.41 -10.89 14.30
CA ASP A 1110 45.65 -10.59 15.71
C ASP A 1110 45.43 -9.10 16.10
N MET A 1111 44.70 -8.34 15.25
CA MET A 1111 44.33 -6.93 15.44
C MET A 1111 42.86 -6.76 15.85
N PRO A 1112 42.50 -5.64 16.51
CA PRO A 1112 41.10 -5.21 16.66
C PRO A 1112 40.39 -4.99 15.30
N PRO A 1113 39.06 -4.78 15.28
CA PRO A 1113 38.27 -4.63 14.05
C PRO A 1113 38.91 -3.66 13.08
N THR A 1114 39.26 -4.17 11.90
CA THR A 1114 39.99 -3.39 10.91
C THR A 1114 39.15 -3.22 9.66
N LEU A 1115 38.92 -1.96 9.28
CA LEU A 1115 38.26 -1.55 8.06
C LEU A 1115 39.31 -1.08 7.05
N PHE A 1116 39.56 -1.89 6.03
CA PHE A 1116 40.25 -1.45 4.83
C PHE A 1116 39.35 -0.49 4.04
N VAL A 1117 39.87 0.68 3.68
CA VAL A 1117 39.16 1.71 2.90
C VAL A 1117 39.95 2.08 1.66
N ARG A 1118 39.24 2.20 0.53
CA ARG A 1118 39.78 2.85 -0.68
C ARG A 1118 38.69 3.59 -1.41
N GLY A 1119 38.73 4.92 -1.43
CA GLY A 1119 37.89 5.72 -2.34
C GLY A 1119 38.31 5.61 -3.81
N ASN A 1120 37.40 6.00 -4.71
CA ASN A 1120 37.56 5.94 -6.16
C ASN A 1120 38.39 7.11 -6.76
N GLN A 1121 39.17 7.81 -5.94
CA GLN A 1121 39.96 9.00 -6.28
C GLN A 1121 39.15 10.25 -6.69
N GLN A 1122 37.81 10.21 -6.62
CA GLN A 1122 37.00 11.42 -6.64
C GLN A 1122 37.00 12.07 -5.25
N SER A 1123 37.11 13.40 -5.18
CA SER A 1123 37.08 14.12 -3.89
C SER A 1123 35.72 13.94 -3.20
N VAL A 1124 35.70 13.37 -2.00
CA VAL A 1124 34.50 13.25 -1.16
C VAL A 1124 34.42 14.32 -0.07
N LEU A 1125 35.50 15.07 0.13
CA LEU A 1125 35.60 16.24 1.01
C LEU A 1125 36.02 17.47 0.19
N THR A 1126 35.53 18.65 0.57
CA THR A 1126 35.98 19.94 0.04
C THR A 1126 35.88 21.03 1.11
N PHE A 1127 36.78 22.01 1.06
CA PHE A 1127 36.79 23.17 1.96
C PHE A 1127 36.24 24.45 1.30
N TYR A 1128 36.00 24.44 -0.02
CA TYR A 1128 35.36 25.56 -0.71
C TYR A 1128 33.84 25.52 -0.46
N SER A 1129 33.31 26.56 0.18
CA SER A 1129 31.89 26.74 0.56
C SER A 1129 30.95 26.93 -0.62
#